data_AF-A0AAJ7DTH9-F1
#
_entry.id   AF-A0AAJ7DTH9-F1
#
_cell.length_a   1.000
_cell.length_b   1.000
_cell.length_c   1.000
_cell.angle_alpha   90.00
_cell.angle_beta   90.00
_cell.angle_gamma   90.00
#
_symmetry.space_group_name_H-M   'P 1'
#
loop_
_entity.id
_entity.type
_entity.pdbx_description
1 polymer ?
#
loop_
_entity_poly.entity_id
_entity_poly.type
_entity_poly.pdbx_seq_one_letter_code
_entity_poly.pdbx_strand_id
1 'polypeptide(L)'
;MMNILSIKKELADFGILTDRISNIPNADISIPTLEDKIPSIPNNFVFNQGWTRYSNSGYESVEYPQEDGLIFDVEVCMKNGPLPTLATAVSKTSWYSWVSKHLIDGTSLNFMKKPLTPDVMIPLESSKNDYELNLNRSQDIKKIIVGHNVSFDRVRVKEQYWQNENSTKFLDTMSLHICISGTSSYQRTILKSKHSDTTNEQLHSISSLNNLADVYKLYCGTELIKTNRDIFINGELQDIKKHFNESMLYCALDVVATHKVLKKIFPMFLERFPHFATLAGMLELGSSYLPVNYNWKRYLEEAETTHDDLNLEKNVLEGIDMCATRILKISKMCSYWKNNRDRIMSQLVIWLDSKNMHFSAIKNNSFLNCGAIIPQVVASGTVTRRAVEATWMTASNTDRERIGSELRAMIHAPLNYCIVGADVDSQELWIASIIGDSFSKVVKIQGGTPFSWMTLIGNKSQCTDMHSVTAKAVGISRDEAKIINYARIYGAGQKFAERLLKQFNPIMSDKEAALKSKKMFLMTKGQKFYRLKKFYISEEFIDKLYTESECLKISKLHNKSRDEVFEKGKWIGGSESAMFNSLEEIAEQKEPATPFLHSRLSRALEKETNEKYLPTKINWVVQSAAVDFLHLILLSVIT
;
A
#
# COMPACT_ATOMS: atom_id res chain seq x y z
N MET A 1 -28.78 -3.65 3.82
CA MET A 1 -28.26 -4.44 4.96
C MET A 1 -28.17 -5.90 4.51
N MET A 2 -27.00 -6.33 4.04
CA MET A 2 -26.76 -7.77 3.87
C MET A 2 -26.66 -8.38 5.27
N ASN A 3 -27.50 -9.37 5.54
CA ASN A 3 -27.57 -10.06 6.82
C ASN A 3 -26.24 -10.78 7.06
N ILE A 4 -25.64 -10.61 8.24
CA ILE A 4 -24.38 -11.23 8.69
C ILE A 4 -24.42 -12.77 8.50
N LEU A 5 -25.61 -13.40 8.53
CA LEU A 5 -25.79 -14.81 8.20
C LEU A 5 -25.42 -15.19 6.75
N SER A 6 -25.56 -14.28 5.79
CA SER A 6 -25.23 -14.54 4.38
C SER A 6 -23.71 -14.67 4.18
N ILE A 7 -22.93 -13.86 4.90
CA ILE A 7 -21.46 -13.89 4.90
C ILE A 7 -20.96 -15.21 5.50
N LYS A 8 -21.60 -15.70 6.58
CA LYS A 8 -21.29 -17.03 7.16
C LYS A 8 -21.53 -18.18 6.17
N LYS A 9 -22.50 -18.04 5.26
CA LYS A 9 -22.87 -19.09 4.31
C LYS A 9 -21.93 -19.16 3.11
N GLU A 10 -21.46 -18.02 2.60
CA GLU A 10 -20.44 -17.98 1.52
C GLU A 10 -19.05 -18.39 2.03
N LEU A 11 -18.72 -18.11 3.29
CA LEU A 11 -17.46 -18.55 3.90
C LEU A 11 -17.41 -20.07 4.10
N ALA A 12 -18.56 -20.73 4.33
CA ALA A 12 -18.68 -22.19 4.51
C ALA A 12 -18.28 -23.03 3.30
N ASP A 13 -18.32 -22.47 2.09
CA ASP A 13 -17.92 -23.17 0.87
C ASP A 13 -16.39 -23.36 0.77
N PHE A 14 -15.60 -22.63 1.58
CA PHE A 14 -14.15 -22.82 1.74
C PHE A 14 -13.82 -23.59 3.03
N GLY A 15 -14.43 -24.76 3.20
CA GLY A 15 -14.55 -25.56 4.45
C GLY A 15 -13.30 -25.94 5.25
N ILE A 16 -12.12 -25.37 4.98
CA ILE A 16 -10.91 -25.44 5.82
C ILE A 16 -10.65 -24.12 6.55
N LEU A 17 -11.17 -22.99 6.05
CA LEU A 17 -10.99 -21.66 6.63
C LEU A 17 -12.13 -21.23 7.55
N THR A 18 -13.31 -21.86 7.53
CA THR A 18 -14.46 -21.45 8.36
C THR A 18 -14.24 -21.57 9.85
N ASP A 19 -13.67 -22.67 10.32
CA ASP A 19 -13.44 -22.92 11.75
C ASP A 19 -12.25 -22.12 12.32
N ARG A 20 -11.42 -21.55 11.42
CA ARG A 20 -10.20 -20.80 11.74
C ARG A 20 -10.42 -19.29 11.61
N ILE A 21 -11.17 -18.85 10.60
CA ILE A 21 -11.64 -17.46 10.44
C ILE A 21 -12.74 -17.13 11.45
N SER A 22 -13.47 -18.10 12.01
CA SER A 22 -14.37 -17.86 13.14
C SER A 22 -13.67 -17.39 14.42
N ASN A 23 -12.35 -17.60 14.53
CA ASN A 23 -11.50 -17.09 15.62
C ASN A 23 -10.93 -15.68 15.33
N ILE A 24 -10.93 -15.25 14.07
CA ILE A 24 -10.79 -13.82 13.74
C ILE A 24 -12.08 -13.19 14.27
N PRO A 25 -12.01 -12.23 15.20
CA PRO A 25 -13.17 -11.75 15.95
C PRO A 25 -14.36 -11.51 15.02
N ASN A 26 -15.34 -12.42 15.08
CA ASN A 26 -16.66 -12.21 14.52
C ASN A 26 -17.17 -10.88 15.06
N ALA A 27 -17.27 -9.87 14.20
CA ALA A 27 -18.29 -8.81 14.13
C ALA A 27 -18.86 -8.16 15.43
N ASP A 28 -18.22 -8.31 16.59
CA ASP A 28 -18.53 -7.61 17.84
C ASP A 28 -17.41 -6.60 18.20
N ILE A 29 -16.48 -6.34 17.28
CA ILE A 29 -15.67 -5.12 17.39
C ILE A 29 -16.64 -3.97 17.15
N SER A 30 -17.02 -3.29 18.24
CA SER A 30 -17.71 -2.02 18.19
C SER A 30 -16.76 -0.98 17.59
N ILE A 31 -16.60 -1.01 16.26
CA ILE A 31 -15.95 0.07 15.54
C ILE A 31 -16.76 1.32 15.94
N PRO A 32 -16.11 2.39 16.44
CA PRO A 32 -16.79 3.59 16.92
C PRO A 32 -17.77 4.23 15.91
N THR A 33 -17.74 3.76 14.66
CA THR A 33 -18.61 4.14 13.54
C THR A 33 -20.10 3.94 13.76
N LEU A 34 -20.53 3.03 14.62
CA LEU A 34 -21.96 2.66 14.73
C LEU A 34 -22.74 3.52 15.75
N GLU A 35 -22.01 4.26 16.58
CA GLU A 35 -22.40 5.35 17.49
C GLU A 35 -22.75 6.69 16.84
N ASP A 36 -24.03 7.07 16.65
CA ASP A 36 -24.37 8.30 15.91
C ASP A 36 -23.87 9.63 16.52
N LYS A 37 -23.37 9.65 17.77
CA LYS A 37 -22.86 10.86 18.44
C LYS A 37 -21.64 10.56 19.33
N ILE A 38 -20.51 11.19 19.01
CA ILE A 38 -19.38 11.34 19.93
C ILE A 38 -19.69 12.43 20.98
N PRO A 39 -19.08 12.39 22.18
CA PRO A 39 -19.22 13.44 23.18
C PRO A 39 -18.77 14.81 22.65
N SER A 40 -19.27 15.90 23.25
CA SER A 40 -18.81 17.26 22.91
C SER A 40 -17.34 17.46 23.30
N ILE A 41 -16.61 18.20 22.47
CA ILE A 41 -15.21 18.56 22.74
C ILE A 41 -15.14 19.29 24.11
N PRO A 42 -14.15 18.97 24.96
CA PRO A 42 -13.94 19.71 26.21
C PRO A 42 -13.70 21.20 25.95
N ASN A 43 -14.30 22.08 26.76
CA ASN A 43 -14.11 23.53 26.63
C ASN A 43 -12.65 23.97 26.88
N ASN A 44 -11.96 23.30 27.79
CA ASN A 44 -10.55 23.52 28.09
C ASN A 44 -9.85 22.18 28.30
N PHE A 45 -8.64 22.06 27.78
CA PHE A 45 -7.78 20.91 28.01
C PHE A 45 -6.86 21.17 29.20
N VAL A 46 -6.59 20.11 29.96
CA VAL A 46 -5.70 20.14 31.12
C VAL A 46 -4.28 19.84 30.67
N PHE A 47 -3.36 20.73 31.01
CA PHE A 47 -1.94 20.54 30.73
C PHE A 47 -1.29 19.68 31.83
N ASN A 48 -1.47 18.36 31.75
CA ASN A 48 -0.91 17.38 32.68
C ASN A 48 -0.25 16.21 31.95
N GLN A 49 0.83 15.66 32.50
CA GLN A 49 1.61 14.58 31.87
C GLN A 49 0.77 13.32 31.67
N GLY A 50 0.88 12.71 30.49
CA GLY A 50 0.18 11.47 30.19
C GLY A 50 -1.28 11.71 29.84
N TRP A 51 -2.12 10.68 30.01
CA TRP A 51 -3.52 10.74 29.62
C TRP A 51 -4.39 11.45 30.65
N THR A 52 -5.25 12.33 30.15
CA THR A 52 -6.39 12.91 30.85
C THR A 52 -7.65 12.52 30.12
N ARG A 53 -8.61 11.92 30.84
CA ARG A 53 -9.94 11.58 30.36
C ARG A 53 -10.91 12.70 30.70
N TYR A 54 -11.79 13.04 29.77
CA TYR A 54 -12.86 14.01 29.94
C TYR A 54 -14.21 13.32 29.75
N SER A 55 -15.07 13.49 30.74
CA SER A 55 -16.41 12.92 30.82
C SER A 55 -17.41 14.00 31.22
N ASN A 56 -18.70 13.68 31.19
CA ASN A 56 -19.74 14.60 31.67
C ASN A 56 -19.58 14.96 33.17
N SER A 57 -18.89 14.11 33.95
CA SER A 57 -18.60 14.29 35.37
C SER A 57 -17.34 15.11 35.67
N GLY A 58 -16.60 15.54 34.64
CA GLY A 58 -15.32 16.27 34.81
C GLY A 58 -14.15 15.55 34.13
N TYR A 59 -12.94 15.81 34.61
CA TYR A 59 -11.73 15.20 34.08
C TYR A 59 -10.96 14.40 35.14
N GLU A 60 -10.30 13.33 34.72
CA GLU A 60 -9.46 12.49 35.57
C GLU A 60 -8.18 12.07 34.83
N SER A 61 -7.09 11.85 35.56
CA SER A 61 -5.86 11.29 34.97
C SER A 61 -5.99 9.77 34.90
N VAL A 62 -5.67 9.20 33.75
CA VAL A 62 -5.72 7.75 33.51
C VAL A 62 -4.39 7.28 32.94
N GLU A 63 -4.09 5.99 33.04
CA GLU A 63 -2.85 5.44 32.49
C GLU A 63 -2.93 5.21 30.98
N TYR A 64 -4.09 4.80 30.48
CA TYR A 64 -4.41 4.61 29.07
C TYR A 64 -5.94 4.68 28.86
N PRO A 65 -6.42 4.88 27.61
CA PRO A 65 -7.86 4.90 27.33
C PRO A 65 -8.53 3.54 27.54
N GLN A 66 -9.66 3.52 28.27
CA GLN A 66 -10.29 2.28 28.72
C GLN A 66 -11.11 1.59 27.63
N GLU A 67 -11.74 2.34 26.73
CA GLU A 67 -12.66 1.82 25.73
C GLU A 67 -11.97 1.02 24.60
N ASP A 68 -12.76 0.18 23.94
CA ASP A 68 -12.28 -0.78 22.93
C ASP A 68 -12.15 -0.17 21.53
N GLY A 69 -12.78 0.99 21.31
CA GLY A 69 -12.79 1.68 20.03
C GLY A 69 -12.46 3.15 20.21
N LEU A 70 -11.42 3.62 19.52
CA LEU A 70 -10.94 5.00 19.61
C LEU A 70 -10.73 5.59 18.23
N ILE A 71 -11.02 6.88 18.10
CA ILE A 71 -10.51 7.70 17.00
C ILE A 71 -9.36 8.51 17.56
N PHE A 72 -8.20 8.42 16.93
CA PHE A 72 -6.92 8.81 17.51
C PHE A 72 -6.09 9.59 16.50
N ASP A 73 -5.38 10.60 17.00
CA ASP A 73 -4.48 11.45 16.24
C ASP A 73 -3.31 11.90 17.14
N VAL A 74 -2.10 11.94 16.56
CA VAL A 74 -0.86 12.31 17.24
C VAL A 74 -0.18 13.46 16.52
N GLU A 75 0.19 14.49 17.27
CA GLU A 75 0.98 15.62 16.78
C GLU A 75 2.42 15.61 17.31
N VAL A 76 3.33 16.03 16.45
CA VAL A 76 4.78 16.00 16.67
C VAL A 76 5.38 17.37 16.37
N CYS A 77 6.20 17.88 17.29
CA CYS A 77 6.99 19.09 17.06
C CYS A 77 8.22 18.78 16.19
N MET A 78 8.12 19.05 14.89
CA MET A 78 9.08 18.62 13.87
C MET A 78 10.52 19.12 14.12
N LYS A 79 10.67 20.32 14.71
CA LYS A 79 11.99 20.87 15.10
C LYS A 79 12.66 20.11 16.24
N ASN A 80 11.88 19.47 17.11
CA ASN A 80 12.38 18.80 18.32
C ASN A 80 12.55 17.29 18.16
N GLY A 81 12.15 16.72 17.02
CA GLY A 81 12.38 15.32 16.65
C GLY A 81 11.10 14.53 16.40
N PRO A 82 11.22 13.20 16.21
CA PRO A 82 10.11 12.35 15.77
C PRO A 82 9.14 11.91 16.88
N LEU A 83 9.44 12.24 18.14
CA LEU A 83 8.71 11.79 19.33
C LEU A 83 7.33 12.44 19.47
N PRO A 84 6.33 11.73 20.02
CA PRO A 84 4.99 12.29 20.22
C PRO A 84 5.03 13.52 21.13
N THR A 85 4.33 14.58 20.74
CA THR A 85 4.23 15.83 21.52
C THR A 85 2.88 15.94 22.21
N LEU A 86 1.80 15.78 21.44
CA LEU A 86 0.42 15.74 21.92
C LEU A 86 -0.31 14.59 21.24
N ALA A 87 -1.31 14.02 21.89
CA ALA A 87 -2.25 13.14 21.22
C ALA A 87 -3.67 13.37 21.71
N THR A 88 -4.63 13.12 20.83
CA THR A 88 -6.05 13.28 21.16
C THR A 88 -6.79 12.02 20.75
N ALA A 89 -7.71 11.56 21.60
CA ALA A 89 -8.61 10.48 21.24
C ALA A 89 -10.05 10.77 21.66
N VAL A 90 -11.00 10.18 20.94
CA VAL A 90 -12.39 10.15 21.33
C VAL A 90 -12.92 8.73 21.24
N SER A 91 -13.61 8.31 22.30
CA SER A 91 -14.37 7.07 22.34
C SER A 91 -15.88 7.37 22.16
N LYS A 92 -16.72 6.34 22.28
CA LYS A 92 -18.17 6.51 22.36
C LYS A 92 -18.60 7.39 23.55
N THR A 93 -17.85 7.36 24.65
CA THR A 93 -18.28 7.90 25.95
C THR A 93 -17.42 9.05 26.47
N SER A 94 -16.15 9.13 26.06
CA SER A 94 -15.17 10.04 26.67
C SER A 94 -14.23 10.67 25.64
N TRP A 95 -13.74 11.87 25.93
CA TRP A 95 -12.59 12.46 25.25
C TRP A 95 -11.31 12.18 26.03
N TYR A 96 -10.18 12.18 25.33
CA TYR A 96 -8.87 11.96 25.89
C TYR A 96 -7.84 12.93 25.31
N SER A 97 -6.98 13.46 26.16
CA SER A 97 -5.79 14.21 25.74
C SER A 97 -4.55 13.61 26.39
N TRP A 98 -3.49 13.47 25.62
CA TRP A 98 -2.18 13.04 26.11
C TRP A 98 -1.15 14.16 25.93
N VAL A 99 -0.39 14.44 27.00
CA VAL A 99 0.70 15.41 26.96
C VAL A 99 2.03 14.71 27.23
N SER A 100 3.00 14.93 26.34
CA SER A 100 4.32 14.32 26.49
C SER A 100 5.08 14.92 27.68
N LYS A 101 5.93 14.09 28.29
CA LYS A 101 6.86 14.56 29.32
C LYS A 101 7.81 15.64 28.78
N HIS A 102 8.24 15.50 27.52
CA HIS A 102 9.15 16.45 26.87
C HIS A 102 8.55 17.84 26.72
N LEU A 103 7.26 17.95 26.44
CA LEU A 103 6.56 19.22 26.36
C LEU A 103 6.45 19.90 27.74
N ILE A 104 6.26 19.13 28.80
CA ILE A 104 6.18 19.65 30.18
C ILE A 104 7.55 20.15 30.63
N ASP A 105 8.57 19.31 30.50
CA ASP A 105 9.95 19.60 30.89
C ASP A 105 10.58 20.69 30.02
N GLY A 106 10.06 20.91 28.81
CA GLY A 106 10.60 21.88 27.84
C GLY A 106 12.00 21.51 27.33
N THR A 107 12.39 20.24 27.45
CA THR A 107 13.73 19.76 27.11
C THR A 107 13.73 19.08 25.74
N SER A 108 14.55 19.59 24.83
CA SER A 108 14.91 18.88 23.59
C SER A 108 15.87 17.75 23.94
N LEU A 109 15.37 16.50 23.96
CA LEU A 109 16.28 15.36 24.01
C LEU A 109 17.11 15.32 22.73
N ASN A 110 18.43 15.16 22.85
CA ASN A 110 19.26 14.75 21.73
C ASN A 110 18.98 13.26 21.43
N PHE A 111 17.91 13.00 20.69
CA PHE A 111 17.45 11.66 20.28
C PHE A 111 18.50 10.88 19.47
N MET A 112 19.52 11.54 18.93
CA MET A 112 20.65 10.89 18.26
C MET A 112 21.70 10.29 19.19
N LYS A 113 21.78 10.72 20.47
CA LYS A 113 22.86 10.30 21.40
C LYS A 113 22.44 9.30 22.47
N LYS A 114 21.13 9.18 22.77
CA LYS A 114 20.62 8.22 23.76
C LYS A 114 19.69 7.21 23.10
N PRO A 115 19.78 5.91 23.43
CA PRO A 115 18.80 4.94 22.98
C PRO A 115 17.41 5.33 23.52
N LEU A 116 16.44 5.37 22.62
CA LEU A 116 15.04 5.60 22.97
C LEU A 116 14.42 4.28 23.45
N THR A 117 13.72 4.31 24.57
CA THR A 117 12.97 3.17 25.12
C THR A 117 11.47 3.40 24.94
N PRO A 118 10.62 2.36 25.08
CA PRO A 118 9.16 2.51 24.94
C PRO A 118 8.53 3.52 25.92
N ASP A 119 9.19 3.90 27.01
CA ASP A 119 8.63 4.79 28.05
C ASP A 119 8.33 6.22 27.58
N VAL A 120 8.93 6.65 26.45
CA VAL A 120 8.66 7.97 25.85
C VAL A 120 7.51 7.95 24.85
N MET A 121 6.91 6.78 24.61
CA MET A 121 5.79 6.59 23.68
C MET A 121 4.44 6.66 24.38
N ILE A 122 3.38 6.73 23.58
CA ILE A 122 2.00 6.85 24.05
C ILE A 122 1.48 5.45 24.44
N PRO A 123 1.15 5.19 25.72
CA PRO A 123 0.53 3.93 26.11
C PRO A 123 -0.95 3.90 25.71
N LEU A 124 -1.42 2.82 25.09
CA LEU A 124 -2.83 2.65 24.75
C LEU A 124 -3.49 1.43 25.41
N GLU A 125 -2.69 0.53 25.97
CA GLU A 125 -3.19 -0.71 26.58
C GLU A 125 -2.39 -1.15 27.82
N SER A 126 -1.42 -0.34 28.27
CA SER A 126 -0.52 -0.71 29.35
C SER A 126 -0.24 0.40 30.36
N SER A 127 -0.07 0.02 31.62
CA SER A 127 0.42 0.91 32.67
C SER A 127 1.94 1.11 32.61
N LYS A 128 2.47 1.94 33.52
CA LYS A 128 3.94 2.10 33.71
C LYS A 128 4.60 0.86 34.33
N ASN A 129 3.83 0.07 35.08
CA ASN A 129 4.32 -1.14 35.74
C ASN A 129 4.12 -2.39 34.87
N ASP A 130 3.30 -2.28 33.83
CA ASP A 130 3.11 -3.33 32.84
C ASP A 130 4.25 -3.36 31.85
N TYR A 131 4.87 -4.53 31.81
CA TYR A 131 5.89 -4.91 30.85
C TYR A 131 5.45 -6.20 30.16
N GLU A 132 6.06 -6.49 29.01
CA GLU A 132 5.69 -7.62 28.14
C GLU A 132 5.46 -8.95 28.88
N LEU A 133 6.25 -9.21 29.93
CA LEU A 133 6.21 -10.40 30.79
C LEU A 133 4.97 -10.55 31.70
N ASN A 134 4.25 -9.47 32.01
CA ASN A 134 3.16 -9.45 33.01
C ASN A 134 1.75 -9.41 32.39
N LEU A 135 1.63 -9.41 31.07
CA LEU A 135 0.40 -9.05 30.33
C LEU A 135 -0.61 -10.18 30.10
N ASN A 136 -0.43 -11.35 30.71
CA ASN A 136 -1.29 -12.54 30.50
C ASN A 136 -2.78 -12.33 30.82
N ARG A 137 -3.21 -11.19 31.38
CA ARG A 137 -4.63 -10.84 31.61
C ARG A 137 -5.14 -9.65 30.80
N SER A 138 -4.27 -8.85 30.18
CA SER A 138 -4.66 -7.61 29.46
C SER A 138 -4.79 -7.81 27.95
N GLN A 139 -4.32 -8.93 27.40
CA GLN A 139 -4.49 -9.32 26.00
C GLN A 139 -5.94 -9.72 25.63
N ASP A 140 -6.84 -9.89 26.60
CA ASP A 140 -8.23 -10.29 26.34
C ASP A 140 -9.09 -9.17 25.71
N ILE A 141 -8.69 -7.90 25.86
CA ILE A 141 -9.46 -6.77 25.33
C ILE A 141 -8.94 -6.39 23.95
N LYS A 142 -9.68 -6.78 22.92
CA LYS A 142 -9.40 -6.42 21.52
C LYS A 142 -9.75 -4.95 21.28
N LYS A 143 -8.76 -4.12 20.98
CA LYS A 143 -8.95 -2.69 20.68
C LYS A 143 -8.85 -2.40 19.18
N ILE A 144 -9.66 -1.46 18.70
CA ILE A 144 -9.53 -0.88 17.36
C ILE A 144 -9.28 0.61 17.46
N ILE A 145 -8.20 1.04 16.82
CA ILE A 145 -7.83 2.45 16.72
C ILE A 145 -8.05 2.89 15.29
N VAL A 146 -8.78 3.99 15.12
CA VAL A 146 -9.04 4.57 13.80
C VAL A 146 -8.37 5.92 13.69
N GLY A 147 -7.61 6.12 12.63
CA GLY A 147 -6.93 7.39 12.35
C GLY A 147 -6.99 7.76 10.88
N HIS A 148 -6.37 8.87 10.54
CA HIS A 148 -6.14 9.27 9.15
C HIS A 148 -4.66 9.31 8.88
N ASN A 149 -4.16 8.47 7.96
CA ASN A 149 -2.74 8.15 7.86
C ASN A 149 -2.22 7.53 9.18
N VAL A 150 -3.01 6.60 9.73
CA VAL A 150 -2.84 6.05 11.09
C VAL A 150 -1.47 5.41 11.35
N SER A 151 -0.74 5.02 10.30
CA SER A 151 0.62 4.50 10.43
C SER A 151 1.58 5.53 11.02
N PHE A 152 1.33 6.82 10.79
CA PHE A 152 2.06 7.91 11.44
C PHE A 152 1.73 7.97 12.93
N ASP A 153 0.50 7.72 13.35
CA ASP A 153 0.15 7.70 14.77
C ASP A 153 0.68 6.44 15.46
N ARG A 154 0.56 5.29 14.78
CA ARG A 154 0.95 3.95 15.28
C ARG A 154 2.40 3.87 15.70
N VAL A 155 3.33 4.48 14.95
CA VAL A 155 4.77 4.48 15.29
C VAL A 155 5.08 5.26 16.58
N ARG A 156 4.11 5.97 17.17
CA ARG A 156 4.23 6.63 18.49
C ARG A 156 3.54 5.87 19.62
N VAL A 157 2.98 4.69 19.35
CA VAL A 157 2.30 3.87 20.36
C VAL A 157 3.29 2.92 21.02
N LYS A 158 3.33 2.90 22.35
CA LYS A 158 4.31 2.16 23.17
C LYS A 158 4.30 0.67 22.87
N GLU A 159 3.13 0.08 22.91
CA GLU A 159 2.97 -1.37 22.93
C GLU A 159 3.26 -1.98 21.55
N GLN A 160 3.19 -1.20 20.47
CA GLN A 160 3.48 -1.66 19.11
C GLN A 160 4.93 -2.10 18.90
N TYR A 161 5.82 -1.77 19.84
CA TYR A 161 7.22 -2.16 19.83
C TYR A 161 7.51 -3.44 20.63
N TRP A 162 6.52 -4.02 21.31
CA TRP A 162 6.67 -5.29 22.02
C TRP A 162 6.82 -6.46 21.04
N GLN A 163 7.46 -7.54 21.49
CA GLN A 163 7.73 -8.70 20.62
C GLN A 163 6.50 -9.61 20.49
N ASN A 164 5.74 -9.77 21.58
CA ASN A 164 4.48 -10.49 21.61
C ASN A 164 3.39 -9.78 20.80
N GLU A 165 2.45 -10.56 20.27
CA GLU A 165 1.32 -10.01 19.52
C GLU A 165 0.41 -9.17 20.42
N ASN A 166 0.02 -7.99 19.90
CA ASN A 166 -0.92 -7.08 20.53
C ASN A 166 -2.32 -7.28 19.96
N SER A 167 -3.32 -7.22 20.83
CA SER A 167 -4.73 -7.30 20.45
C SER A 167 -5.28 -6.01 19.80
N THR A 168 -4.48 -4.94 19.77
CA THR A 168 -4.82 -3.66 19.17
C THR A 168 -4.57 -3.64 17.67
N LYS A 169 -5.60 -3.37 16.86
CA LYS A 169 -5.50 -3.21 15.39
C LYS A 169 -5.81 -1.77 14.97
N PHE A 170 -5.21 -1.34 13.86
CA PHE A 170 -5.32 0.03 13.36
C PHE A 170 -6.07 0.08 12.03
N LEU A 171 -7.08 0.94 11.94
CA LEU A 171 -7.85 1.20 10.72
C LEU A 171 -7.52 2.60 10.19
N ASP A 172 -7.12 2.65 8.93
CA ASP A 172 -6.72 3.89 8.28
C ASP A 172 -7.81 4.42 7.33
N THR A 173 -8.40 5.56 7.68
CA THR A 173 -9.38 6.25 6.81
C THR A 173 -8.77 6.69 5.48
N MET A 174 -7.47 6.98 5.42
CA MET A 174 -6.77 7.31 4.17
C MET A 174 -6.71 6.09 3.23
N SER A 175 -6.35 4.91 3.75
CA SER A 175 -6.37 3.65 2.99
C SER A 175 -7.77 3.31 2.47
N LEU A 176 -8.81 3.46 3.30
CA LEU A 176 -10.21 3.27 2.86
C LEU A 176 -10.58 4.23 1.71
N HIS A 177 -10.15 5.49 1.81
CA HIS A 177 -10.36 6.49 0.76
C HIS A 177 -9.65 6.14 -0.53
N ILE A 178 -8.40 5.70 -0.47
CA ILE A 178 -7.65 5.31 -1.67
C ILE A 178 -8.32 4.14 -2.38
N CYS A 179 -8.85 3.15 -1.63
CA CYS A 179 -9.62 2.05 -2.20
C CYS A 179 -10.89 2.52 -2.94
N ILE A 180 -11.68 3.39 -2.31
CA ILE A 180 -13.00 3.81 -2.84
C ILE A 180 -12.86 4.88 -3.92
N SER A 181 -11.99 5.85 -3.71
CA SER A 181 -11.91 7.10 -4.46
C SER A 181 -10.50 7.48 -4.88
N GLY A 182 -9.52 6.58 -4.76
CA GLY A 182 -8.17 6.84 -5.22
C GLY A 182 -8.10 7.11 -6.73
N THR A 183 -7.15 7.97 -7.10
CA THR A 183 -6.86 8.38 -8.49
C THR A 183 -5.60 7.73 -9.04
N SER A 184 -5.58 7.53 -10.36
CA SER A 184 -4.34 7.23 -11.09
C SER A 184 -3.36 8.40 -11.05
N SER A 185 -2.08 8.16 -11.34
CA SER A 185 -1.05 9.21 -11.37
C SER A 185 -1.40 10.37 -12.31
N TYR A 186 -2.03 10.08 -13.45
CA TYR A 186 -2.48 11.11 -14.39
C TYR A 186 -3.66 11.92 -13.84
N GLN A 187 -4.68 11.26 -13.29
CA GLN A 187 -5.82 11.92 -12.63
C GLN A 187 -5.38 12.77 -11.42
N ARG A 188 -4.36 12.32 -10.67
CA ARG A 188 -3.78 13.09 -9.58
C ARG A 188 -3.15 14.40 -10.07
N THR A 189 -2.52 14.41 -11.24
CA THR A 189 -2.00 15.65 -11.86
C THR A 189 -3.14 16.59 -12.22
N ILE A 190 -4.25 16.07 -12.74
CA ILE A 190 -5.44 16.86 -13.07
C ILE A 190 -6.02 17.51 -11.80
N LEU A 191 -6.20 16.74 -10.72
CA LEU A 191 -6.71 17.25 -9.43
C LEU A 191 -5.82 18.33 -8.80
N LYS A 192 -4.52 18.32 -9.08
CA LYS A 192 -3.59 19.35 -8.62
C LYS A 192 -3.62 20.62 -9.48
N SER A 193 -4.14 20.51 -10.70
CA SER A 193 -4.18 21.63 -11.64
C SER A 193 -5.36 22.54 -11.31
N LYS A 194 -5.15 23.86 -11.32
CA LYS A 194 -6.18 24.86 -11.02
C LYS A 194 -7.08 25.19 -12.23
N HIS A 195 -6.88 24.53 -13.37
CA HIS A 195 -7.62 24.80 -14.59
C HIS A 195 -8.97 24.09 -14.56
N SER A 196 -10.05 24.85 -14.74
CA SER A 196 -11.42 24.39 -14.73
C SER A 196 -11.84 23.88 -16.11
N ASP A 197 -11.54 22.62 -16.41
CA ASP A 197 -12.20 21.88 -17.49
C ASP A 197 -13.41 21.12 -16.93
N THR A 198 -14.45 20.89 -17.73
CA THR A 198 -15.66 20.15 -17.32
C THR A 198 -15.38 18.70 -16.87
N THR A 199 -14.35 18.07 -17.43
CA THR A 199 -13.83 16.76 -16.96
C THR A 199 -13.22 16.84 -15.56
N ASN A 200 -12.70 18.01 -15.17
CA ASN A 200 -12.16 18.24 -13.84
C ASN A 200 -13.28 18.28 -12.79
N GLU A 201 -14.42 18.91 -13.10
CA GLU A 201 -15.58 18.99 -12.19
C GLU A 201 -16.17 17.62 -11.83
N GLN A 202 -16.31 16.73 -12.82
CA GLN A 202 -16.78 15.36 -12.57
C GLN A 202 -15.82 14.59 -11.67
N LEU A 203 -14.51 14.71 -11.90
CA LEU A 203 -13.49 14.04 -11.09
C LEU A 203 -13.46 14.56 -9.65
N HIS A 204 -13.54 15.88 -9.46
CA HIS A 204 -13.62 16.52 -8.13
C HIS A 204 -14.87 16.10 -7.34
N SER A 205 -15.97 15.72 -8.01
CA SER A 205 -17.18 15.25 -7.33
C SER A 205 -17.08 13.82 -6.78
N ILE A 206 -16.13 13.01 -7.27
CA ILE A 206 -16.01 11.58 -6.92
C ILE A 206 -14.69 11.21 -6.25
N SER A 207 -13.72 12.13 -6.25
CA SER A 207 -12.35 11.88 -5.83
C SER A 207 -11.65 13.14 -5.32
N SER A 208 -10.57 12.94 -4.58
CA SER A 208 -9.76 14.01 -3.97
C SER A 208 -8.31 13.56 -3.84
N LEU A 209 -7.44 14.46 -3.35
CA LEU A 209 -6.14 14.03 -2.82
C LEU A 209 -6.34 13.36 -1.45
N ASN A 210 -5.26 12.73 -0.96
CA ASN A 210 -5.34 11.81 0.17
C ASN A 210 -5.30 12.49 1.55
N ASN A 211 -5.04 13.80 1.65
CA ASN A 211 -4.95 14.45 2.96
C ASN A 211 -6.33 14.65 3.59
N LEU A 212 -6.37 14.73 4.92
CA LEU A 212 -7.62 14.79 5.67
C LEU A 212 -8.54 15.93 5.24
N ALA A 213 -8.01 17.11 4.92
CA ALA A 213 -8.83 18.26 4.53
C ALA A 213 -9.55 18.02 3.20
N ASP A 214 -8.86 17.48 2.20
CA ASP A 214 -9.43 17.16 0.89
C ASP A 214 -10.43 16.00 0.98
N VAL A 215 -10.12 14.97 1.76
CA VAL A 215 -11.01 13.83 2.02
C VAL A 215 -12.26 14.28 2.78
N TYR A 216 -12.10 15.13 3.80
CA TYR A 216 -13.21 15.70 4.56
C TYR A 216 -14.11 16.55 3.66
N LYS A 217 -13.53 17.39 2.79
CA LYS A 217 -14.29 18.17 1.80
C LYS A 217 -15.09 17.27 0.86
N LEU A 218 -14.50 16.17 0.36
CA LEU A 218 -15.17 15.24 -0.54
C LEU A 218 -16.39 14.55 0.09
N TYR A 219 -16.26 14.03 1.32
CA TYR A 219 -17.32 13.21 1.94
C TYR A 219 -18.28 14.00 2.83
N CYS A 220 -17.84 15.12 3.41
CA CYS A 220 -18.64 15.94 4.33
C CYS A 220 -19.12 17.25 3.69
N GLY A 221 -18.58 17.66 2.54
CA GLY A 221 -19.02 18.85 1.79
C GLY A 221 -18.59 20.20 2.38
N THR A 222 -17.87 20.20 3.50
CA THR A 222 -17.39 21.39 4.21
C THR A 222 -15.87 21.44 4.22
N GLU A 223 -15.29 22.64 4.19
CA GLU A 223 -13.84 22.80 4.31
C GLU A 223 -13.38 22.66 5.76
N LEU A 224 -12.23 22.02 5.94
CA LEU A 224 -11.58 21.87 7.23
C LEU A 224 -10.61 23.03 7.45
N ILE A 225 -10.91 23.91 8.39
CA ILE A 225 -10.05 25.04 8.74
C ILE A 225 -8.89 24.50 9.59
N LYS A 226 -7.69 24.41 9.00
CA LYS A 226 -6.45 23.99 9.68
C LYS A 226 -5.64 25.20 10.18
N THR A 227 -6.22 26.02 11.04
CA THR A 227 -5.47 27.06 11.77
C THR A 227 -4.50 26.40 12.76
N ASN A 228 -3.29 26.94 12.91
CA ASN A 228 -2.28 26.54 13.92
C ASN A 228 -1.44 25.28 13.64
N ARG A 229 -1.60 24.62 12.48
CA ARG A 229 -0.69 23.53 12.06
C ARG A 229 0.78 23.96 12.01
N ASP A 230 1.04 25.21 11.61
CA ASP A 230 2.39 25.74 11.46
C ASP A 230 3.18 25.77 12.78
N ILE A 231 2.50 25.76 13.93
CA ILE A 231 3.15 25.71 15.25
C ILE A 231 3.91 24.38 15.42
N PHE A 232 3.36 23.26 14.97
CA PHE A 232 4.02 21.95 15.05
C PHE A 232 5.15 21.77 14.01
N ILE A 233 5.07 22.48 12.88
CA ILE A 233 6.06 22.39 11.80
C ILE A 233 7.24 23.33 12.05
N ASN A 234 6.95 24.60 12.35
CA ASN A 234 7.94 25.67 12.40
C ASN A 234 8.19 26.21 13.82
N GLY A 235 7.31 25.92 14.78
CA GLY A 235 7.46 26.36 16.17
C GLY A 235 8.34 25.44 17.02
N GLU A 236 8.60 25.86 18.25
CA GLU A 236 9.30 25.09 19.27
C GLU A 236 8.34 24.59 20.36
N LEU A 237 8.79 23.68 21.23
CA LEU A 237 7.99 23.17 22.35
C LEU A 237 7.43 24.29 23.26
N GLN A 238 8.15 25.41 23.41
CA GLN A 238 7.66 26.54 24.20
C GLN A 238 6.46 27.24 23.55
N ASP A 239 6.42 27.31 22.23
CA ASP A 239 5.29 27.90 21.50
C ASP A 239 4.03 27.05 21.66
N ILE A 240 4.18 25.73 21.54
CA ILE A 240 3.10 24.76 21.78
C ILE A 240 2.60 24.87 23.23
N LYS A 241 3.51 25.00 24.19
CA LYS A 241 3.14 25.17 25.61
C LYS A 241 2.38 26.48 25.86
N LYS A 242 2.79 27.57 25.20
CA LYS A 242 2.13 28.88 25.30
C LYS A 242 0.72 28.87 24.68
N HIS A 243 0.56 28.19 23.55
CA HIS A 243 -0.71 28.09 22.82
C HIS A 243 -1.40 26.73 23.02
N PHE A 244 -1.20 26.08 24.18
CA PHE A 244 -1.59 24.69 24.41
C PHE A 244 -3.06 24.37 24.10
N ASN A 245 -4.00 25.18 24.58
CA ASN A 245 -5.43 24.95 24.34
C ASN A 245 -5.80 25.08 22.85
N GLU A 246 -5.17 26.01 22.12
CA GLU A 246 -5.39 26.17 20.69
C GLU A 246 -4.82 24.98 19.90
N SER A 247 -3.61 24.52 20.29
CA SER A 247 -2.98 23.33 19.72
C SER A 247 -3.81 22.07 19.98
N MET A 248 -4.33 21.87 21.19
CA MET A 248 -5.20 20.74 21.52
C MET A 248 -6.54 20.78 20.79
N LEU A 249 -7.12 21.98 20.65
CA LEU A 249 -8.35 22.14 19.87
C LEU A 249 -8.12 21.78 18.40
N TYR A 250 -6.99 22.18 17.81
CA TYR A 250 -6.60 21.77 16.47
C TYR A 250 -6.55 20.24 16.33
N CYS A 251 -5.86 19.53 17.23
CA CYS A 251 -5.80 18.07 17.21
C CYS A 251 -7.20 17.43 17.38
N ALA A 252 -8.01 17.96 18.31
CA ALA A 252 -9.37 17.47 18.53
C ALA A 252 -10.27 17.65 17.29
N LEU A 253 -10.12 18.75 16.55
CA LEU A 253 -10.87 18.99 15.31
C LEU A 253 -10.49 17.99 14.22
N ASP A 254 -9.22 17.60 14.10
CA ASP A 254 -8.77 16.56 13.16
C ASP A 254 -9.35 15.18 13.54
N VAL A 255 -9.45 14.85 14.84
CA VAL A 255 -10.16 13.65 15.34
C VAL A 255 -11.65 13.68 14.97
N VAL A 256 -12.33 14.82 15.17
CA VAL A 256 -13.75 14.97 14.77
C VAL A 256 -13.93 14.84 13.25
N ALA A 257 -13.04 15.43 12.46
CA ALA A 257 -13.07 15.32 11.01
C ALA A 257 -12.89 13.87 10.56
N THR A 258 -11.94 13.14 11.17
CA THR A 258 -11.68 11.72 10.93
C THR A 258 -12.91 10.87 11.25
N HIS A 259 -13.59 11.12 12.38
CA HIS A 259 -14.86 10.46 12.72
C HIS A 259 -15.95 10.66 11.66
N LYS A 260 -16.16 11.91 11.24
CA LYS A 260 -17.18 12.26 10.24
C LYS A 260 -16.89 11.61 8.89
N VAL A 261 -15.62 11.60 8.46
CA VAL A 261 -15.17 10.88 7.26
C VAL A 261 -15.44 9.39 7.40
N LEU A 262 -15.02 8.80 8.52
CA LEU A 262 -15.15 7.37 8.77
C LEU A 262 -16.63 6.91 8.69
N LYS A 263 -17.55 7.67 9.29
CA LYS A 263 -19.00 7.40 9.27
C LYS A 263 -19.58 7.36 7.85
N LYS A 264 -19.02 8.15 6.92
CA LYS A 264 -19.42 8.15 5.51
C LYS A 264 -18.73 7.06 4.70
N ILE A 265 -17.44 6.86 4.92
CA ILE A 265 -16.59 6.05 4.05
C ILE A 265 -16.65 4.55 4.39
N PHE A 266 -16.84 4.18 5.65
CA PHE A 266 -16.81 2.79 6.08
C PHE A 266 -17.99 1.97 5.53
N PRO A 267 -19.25 2.46 5.52
CA PRO A 267 -20.34 1.76 4.85
C PRO A 267 -20.10 1.59 3.34
N MET A 268 -19.55 2.62 2.69
CA MET A 268 -19.19 2.57 1.26
C MET A 268 -18.07 1.55 0.99
N PHE A 269 -17.14 1.39 1.94
CA PHE A 269 -16.09 0.39 1.85
C PHE A 269 -16.70 -1.01 1.87
N LEU A 270 -17.56 -1.32 2.86
CA LEU A 270 -18.20 -2.63 2.98
C LEU A 270 -19.06 -2.98 1.77
N GLU A 271 -19.74 -2.00 1.16
CA GLU A 271 -20.51 -2.19 -0.07
C GLU A 271 -19.60 -2.56 -1.26
N ARG A 272 -18.42 -1.96 -1.36
CA ARG A 272 -17.50 -2.12 -2.50
C ARG A 272 -16.51 -3.26 -2.34
N PHE A 273 -16.28 -3.70 -1.11
CA PHE A 273 -15.38 -4.76 -0.72
C PHE A 273 -16.15 -5.75 0.16
N PRO A 274 -17.07 -6.54 -0.43
CA PRO A 274 -18.04 -7.34 0.32
C PRO A 274 -17.38 -8.45 1.15
N HIS A 275 -16.22 -8.95 0.72
CA HIS A 275 -15.54 -10.04 1.41
C HIS A 275 -14.69 -9.53 2.59
N PHE A 276 -14.96 -10.05 3.79
CA PHE A 276 -14.31 -9.63 5.04
C PHE A 276 -12.78 -9.79 5.02
N ALA A 277 -12.26 -10.79 4.28
CA ALA A 277 -10.81 -10.98 4.14
C ALA A 277 -10.08 -9.71 3.68
N THR A 278 -10.72 -8.86 2.88
CA THR A 278 -10.10 -7.60 2.45
C THR A 278 -9.85 -6.66 3.63
N LEU A 279 -10.84 -6.49 4.51
CA LEU A 279 -10.68 -5.65 5.70
C LEU A 279 -9.65 -6.25 6.66
N ALA A 280 -9.76 -7.56 6.93
CA ALA A 280 -8.86 -8.24 7.86
C ALA A 280 -7.41 -8.20 7.36
N GLY A 281 -7.16 -8.49 6.08
CA GLY A 281 -5.83 -8.38 5.49
C GLY A 281 -5.25 -6.96 5.57
N MET A 282 -6.08 -5.92 5.42
CA MET A 282 -5.64 -4.53 5.61
C MET A 282 -5.22 -4.24 7.06
N LEU A 283 -5.96 -4.74 8.05
CA LEU A 283 -5.62 -4.57 9.48
C LEU A 283 -4.29 -5.26 9.83
N GLU A 284 -4.05 -6.44 9.25
CA GLU A 284 -2.81 -7.19 9.46
C GLU A 284 -1.60 -6.53 8.79
N LEU A 285 -1.76 -6.04 7.55
CA LEU A 285 -0.72 -5.26 6.87
C LEU A 285 -0.33 -4.01 7.68
N GLY A 286 -1.29 -3.35 8.31
CA GLY A 286 -1.07 -2.20 9.20
C GLY A 286 -0.29 -2.53 10.47
N SER A 287 -0.20 -3.82 10.85
CA SER A 287 0.45 -4.31 12.07
C SER A 287 1.89 -4.77 11.85
N SER A 288 2.49 -4.43 10.70
CA SER A 288 3.88 -4.78 10.35
C SER A 288 4.90 -4.38 11.44
N TYR A 289 5.90 -5.22 11.65
CA TYR A 289 6.93 -5.07 12.69
C TYR A 289 8.31 -5.52 12.14
N LEU A 290 9.36 -4.74 12.40
CA LEU A 290 10.72 -5.01 11.90
C LEU A 290 11.73 -5.06 13.06
N PRO A 291 12.16 -6.26 13.48
CA PRO A 291 13.16 -6.40 14.55
C PRO A 291 14.56 -6.01 14.06
N VAL A 292 15.28 -5.27 14.90
CA VAL A 292 16.66 -4.84 14.65
C VAL A 292 17.53 -5.08 15.87
N ASN A 293 18.84 -5.05 15.67
CA ASN A 293 19.83 -5.13 16.73
C ASN A 293 20.86 -4.00 16.59
N TYR A 294 21.91 -4.02 17.41
CA TYR A 294 22.95 -2.99 17.39
C TYR A 294 23.64 -2.81 16.02
N ASN A 295 23.60 -3.83 15.14
CA ASN A 295 24.13 -3.71 13.78
C ASN A 295 23.45 -2.58 12.99
N TRP A 296 22.22 -2.20 13.33
CA TRP A 296 21.55 -1.05 12.72
C TRP A 296 22.38 0.23 12.86
N LYS A 297 22.82 0.55 14.08
CA LYS A 297 23.62 1.77 14.34
C LYS A 297 24.94 1.72 13.59
N ARG A 298 25.64 0.58 13.68
CA ARG A 298 26.89 0.35 12.96
C ARG A 298 26.71 0.51 11.45
N TYR A 299 25.65 -0.05 10.88
CA TYR A 299 25.34 0.08 9.46
C TYR A 299 25.12 1.53 9.04
N LEU A 300 24.40 2.33 9.83
CA LEU A 300 24.21 3.75 9.53
C LEU A 300 25.54 4.51 9.55
N GLU A 301 26.36 4.30 10.60
CA GLU A 301 27.66 4.95 10.76
C GLU A 301 28.65 4.57 9.64
N GLU A 302 28.77 3.27 9.34
CA GLU A 302 29.68 2.75 8.31
C GLU A 302 29.23 3.17 6.91
N ALA A 303 27.93 3.09 6.60
CA ALA A 303 27.41 3.49 5.29
C ALA A 303 27.59 4.99 5.04
N GLU A 304 27.35 5.82 6.07
CA GLU A 304 27.54 7.26 5.98
C GLU A 304 29.01 7.64 5.84
N THR A 305 29.88 7.07 6.66
CA THR A 305 31.32 7.35 6.61
C THR A 305 31.91 6.94 5.25
N THR A 306 31.55 5.74 4.76
CA THR A 306 32.01 5.26 3.45
C THR A 306 31.50 6.17 2.32
N HIS A 307 30.27 6.66 2.40
CA HIS A 307 29.73 7.59 1.42
C HIS A 307 30.48 8.93 1.41
N ASP A 308 30.81 9.46 2.58
CA ASP A 308 31.53 10.72 2.71
C ASP A 308 32.97 10.60 2.21
N ASP A 309 33.66 9.51 2.54
CA ASP A 309 35.00 9.19 2.03
C ASP A 309 35.01 9.11 0.50
N LEU A 310 34.06 8.40 -0.11
CA LEU A 310 33.96 8.29 -1.56
C LEU A 310 33.59 9.62 -2.24
N ASN A 311 32.74 10.44 -1.61
CA ASN A 311 32.44 11.76 -2.15
C ASN A 311 33.65 12.69 -2.09
N LEU A 312 34.46 12.60 -1.04
CA LEU A 312 35.72 13.33 -0.95
C LEU A 312 36.70 12.86 -2.02
N GLU A 313 36.87 11.54 -2.20
CA GLU A 313 37.67 10.97 -3.30
C GLU A 313 37.19 11.50 -4.66
N LYS A 314 35.88 11.48 -4.90
CA LYS A 314 35.28 11.98 -6.13
C LYS A 314 35.61 13.46 -6.37
N ASN A 315 35.47 14.32 -5.36
CA ASN A 315 35.75 15.76 -5.49
C ASN A 315 37.23 16.03 -5.82
N VAL A 316 38.16 15.23 -5.28
CA VAL A 316 39.58 15.32 -5.62
C VAL A 316 39.82 14.90 -7.08
N LEU A 317 39.17 13.83 -7.53
CA LEU A 317 39.33 13.30 -8.88
C LEU A 317 38.66 14.16 -9.97
N GLU A 318 37.60 14.91 -9.65
CA GLU A 318 36.98 15.87 -10.58
C GLU A 318 37.95 16.99 -11.00
N GLY A 319 39.00 17.25 -10.22
CA GLY A 319 40.09 18.16 -10.58
C GLY A 319 41.12 17.57 -11.57
N ILE A 320 40.99 16.29 -11.95
CA ILE A 320 41.99 15.55 -12.76
C ILE A 320 41.30 14.89 -13.97
N ASP A 321 41.61 15.40 -15.17
CA ASP A 321 40.91 15.10 -16.44
C ASP A 321 40.97 13.60 -16.86
N MET A 322 41.86 12.80 -16.27
CA MET A 322 42.05 11.38 -16.61
C MET A 322 41.22 10.39 -15.76
N CYS A 323 40.35 10.87 -14.86
CA CYS A 323 39.70 10.03 -13.83
C CYS A 323 38.21 9.73 -14.07
N ALA A 324 37.65 10.07 -15.24
CA ALA A 324 36.22 9.95 -15.56
C ALA A 324 35.61 8.56 -15.25
N THR A 325 36.32 7.46 -15.58
CA THR A 325 35.84 6.10 -15.30
C THR A 325 35.70 5.81 -13.80
N ARG A 326 36.62 6.31 -12.96
CA ARG A 326 36.56 6.15 -11.50
C ARG A 326 35.44 7.00 -10.91
N ILE A 327 35.28 8.23 -11.39
CA ILE A 327 34.18 9.14 -11.00
C ILE A 327 32.82 8.49 -11.29
N LEU A 328 32.63 7.90 -12.48
CA LEU A 328 31.40 7.19 -12.83
C LEU A 328 31.15 5.98 -11.92
N LYS A 329 32.19 5.21 -11.58
CA LYS A 329 32.08 4.09 -10.64
C LYS A 329 31.66 4.57 -9.25
N ILE A 330 32.29 5.61 -8.71
CA ILE A 330 31.94 6.19 -7.40
C ILE A 330 30.49 6.70 -7.42
N SER A 331 30.10 7.42 -8.46
CA SER A 331 28.73 7.91 -8.63
C SER A 331 27.70 6.76 -8.62
N LYS A 332 28.02 5.66 -9.31
CA LYS A 332 27.20 4.43 -9.27
C LYS A 332 27.11 3.86 -7.86
N MET A 333 28.22 3.78 -7.13
CA MET A 333 28.29 3.26 -5.76
C MET A 333 27.48 4.09 -4.76
N CYS A 334 27.57 5.41 -4.84
CA CYS A 334 26.87 6.32 -3.94
C CYS A 334 25.39 6.51 -4.33
N SER A 335 24.97 6.16 -5.56
CA SER A 335 23.64 6.47 -6.08
C SER A 335 22.49 5.94 -5.21
N TYR A 336 22.62 4.71 -4.67
CA TYR A 336 21.59 4.12 -3.81
C TYR A 336 21.51 4.84 -2.48
N TRP A 337 22.63 5.02 -1.79
CA TRP A 337 22.68 5.69 -0.49
C TRP A 337 22.14 7.11 -0.64
N LYS A 338 22.65 7.91 -1.58
CA LYS A 338 22.20 9.29 -1.82
C LYS A 338 20.67 9.42 -1.98
N ASN A 339 20.02 8.49 -2.67
CA ASN A 339 18.58 8.54 -2.93
C ASN A 339 17.72 8.04 -1.74
N ASN A 340 18.28 7.23 -0.85
CA ASN A 340 17.53 6.59 0.24
C ASN A 340 17.98 7.04 1.64
N ARG A 341 19.11 7.74 1.75
CA ARG A 341 19.77 8.13 3.00
C ARG A 341 18.81 8.77 3.99
N ASP A 342 18.12 9.85 3.59
CA ASP A 342 17.25 10.58 4.51
C ASP A 342 16.08 9.72 5.01
N ARG A 343 15.57 8.83 4.15
CA ARG A 343 14.50 7.87 4.50
C ARG A 343 14.99 6.76 5.44
N ILE A 344 16.24 6.32 5.30
CA ILE A 344 16.87 5.30 6.15
C ILE A 344 17.28 5.90 7.51
N MET A 345 17.90 7.07 7.51
CA MET A 345 18.38 7.75 8.71
C MET A 345 17.23 8.26 9.60
N SER A 346 16.07 8.56 9.01
CA SER A 346 14.88 9.02 9.75
C SER A 346 14.04 7.91 10.37
N GLN A 347 14.44 6.64 10.24
CA GLN A 347 13.71 5.52 10.86
C GLN A 347 13.75 5.62 12.40
N LEU A 348 12.57 5.52 13.02
CA LEU A 348 12.45 5.56 14.48
C LEU A 348 12.71 4.18 15.07
N VAL A 349 13.88 4.01 15.70
CA VAL A 349 14.27 2.77 16.38
C VAL A 349 14.05 2.90 17.87
N ILE A 350 13.27 1.96 18.43
CA ILE A 350 13.06 1.85 19.88
C ILE A 350 13.76 0.60 20.39
N TRP A 351 14.57 0.79 21.41
CA TRP A 351 15.37 -0.26 22.04
C TRP A 351 14.61 -0.84 23.22
N LEU A 352 14.57 -2.18 23.30
CA LEU A 352 13.85 -2.90 24.33
C LEU A 352 14.80 -3.21 25.49
N ASP A 353 14.45 -2.73 26.69
CA ASP A 353 15.16 -3.05 27.93
C ASP A 353 14.85 -4.48 28.41
N SER A 354 15.69 -5.03 29.28
CA SER A 354 15.54 -6.38 29.86
C SER A 354 14.19 -6.64 30.56
N LYS A 355 13.49 -5.58 30.99
CA LYS A 355 12.15 -5.66 31.59
C LYS A 355 11.06 -5.97 30.56
N ASN A 356 11.27 -5.58 29.30
CA ASN A 356 10.36 -5.78 28.17
C ASN A 356 10.68 -7.06 27.39
N MET A 357 11.54 -7.95 27.88
CA MET A 357 11.92 -9.19 27.18
C MET A 357 11.38 -10.42 27.93
N HIS A 358 10.79 -11.37 27.21
CA HIS A 358 10.09 -12.55 27.77
C HIS A 358 10.98 -13.52 28.59
N PHE A 359 12.30 -13.30 28.72
CA PHE A 359 13.19 -14.27 29.39
C PHE A 359 14.21 -13.63 30.32
N SER A 360 14.25 -14.14 31.56
CA SER A 360 15.30 -13.88 32.58
C SER A 360 16.65 -14.56 32.27
N ALA A 361 16.98 -14.75 31.00
CA ALA A 361 18.21 -15.40 30.58
C ALA A 361 19.03 -14.45 29.72
N ILE A 362 19.92 -13.69 30.36
CA ILE A 362 21.35 -13.63 30.02
C ILE A 362 22.05 -12.94 31.20
N LYS A 363 22.89 -13.72 31.89
CA LYS A 363 23.82 -13.31 32.95
C LYS A 363 25.07 -12.59 32.40
N ASN A 364 25.05 -12.15 31.14
CA ASN A 364 26.20 -11.51 30.47
C ASN A 364 25.83 -10.10 29.99
N ASN A 365 26.79 -9.19 30.08
CA ASN A 365 26.70 -7.74 29.85
C ASN A 365 26.26 -7.26 28.43
N SER A 366 25.36 -7.92 27.71
CA SER A 366 24.88 -7.49 26.37
C SER A 366 23.46 -6.92 26.39
N PHE A 367 23.20 -6.00 27.32
CA PHE A 367 21.88 -5.47 27.70
C PHE A 367 21.13 -4.61 26.66
N LEU A 368 21.63 -4.44 25.42
CA LEU A 368 21.15 -3.42 24.45
C LEU A 368 21.03 -3.93 23.00
N ASN A 369 20.87 -5.24 22.80
CA ASN A 369 20.95 -5.84 21.45
C ASN A 369 19.61 -6.05 20.75
N CYS A 370 18.47 -5.69 21.33
CA CYS A 370 17.16 -5.84 20.69
C CYS A 370 16.46 -4.48 20.58
N GLY A 371 16.05 -4.14 19.37
CA GLY A 371 15.20 -2.99 19.09
C GLY A 371 14.21 -3.32 17.98
N ALA A 372 13.33 -2.38 17.70
CA ALA A 372 12.32 -2.54 16.68
C ALA A 372 12.06 -1.24 15.93
N ILE A 373 11.67 -1.42 14.67
CA ILE A 373 11.20 -0.37 13.77
C ILE A 373 9.77 -0.72 13.39
N ILE A 374 8.89 0.26 13.48
CA ILE A 374 7.52 0.13 13.01
C ILE A 374 7.40 0.85 11.67
N PRO A 375 7.34 0.12 10.55
CA PRO A 375 7.25 0.73 9.23
C PRO A 375 5.89 1.43 9.07
N GLN A 376 5.90 2.61 8.46
CA GLN A 376 4.67 3.40 8.25
C GLN A 376 3.91 2.91 7.02
N VAL A 377 3.38 1.69 7.10
CA VAL A 377 2.67 1.04 6.01
C VAL A 377 1.27 1.61 5.83
N VAL A 378 1.01 2.18 4.67
CA VAL A 378 -0.36 2.48 4.22
C VAL A 378 -0.92 1.22 3.59
N ALA A 379 -1.80 0.50 4.31
CA ALA A 379 -2.29 -0.82 3.94
C ALA A 379 -2.89 -0.88 2.52
N SER A 380 -3.53 0.20 2.07
CA SER A 380 -3.92 0.38 0.67
C SER A 380 -3.51 1.77 0.18
N GLY A 381 -2.27 1.89 -0.26
CA GLY A 381 -1.67 3.15 -0.71
C GLY A 381 -1.83 3.45 -2.21
N THR A 382 -2.24 2.47 -3.02
CA THR A 382 -2.47 2.62 -4.46
C THR A 382 -3.91 2.29 -4.85
N VAL A 383 -4.34 2.71 -6.04
CA VAL A 383 -5.65 2.32 -6.61
C VAL A 383 -5.76 0.80 -6.81
N THR A 384 -4.62 0.12 -6.95
CA THR A 384 -4.55 -1.35 -7.01
C THR A 384 -4.59 -2.01 -5.64
N ARG A 385 -4.82 -1.23 -4.58
CA ARG A 385 -4.89 -1.63 -3.16
C ARG A 385 -3.59 -2.18 -2.59
N ARG A 386 -2.47 -2.01 -3.29
CA ARG A 386 -1.18 -2.42 -2.75
C ARG A 386 -0.82 -1.55 -1.56
N ALA A 387 -0.23 -2.20 -0.56
CA ALA A 387 0.41 -1.50 0.53
C ALA A 387 1.56 -0.64 0.00
N VAL A 388 1.77 0.51 0.62
CA VAL A 388 2.85 1.44 0.26
C VAL A 388 3.60 1.84 1.53
N GLU A 389 4.91 1.73 1.47
CA GLU A 389 5.83 2.28 2.45
C GLU A 389 7.12 2.68 1.72
N ALA A 390 7.69 3.84 2.09
CA ALA A 390 8.68 4.52 1.26
C ALA A 390 10.11 3.98 1.40
N THR A 391 10.42 3.16 2.40
CA THR A 391 11.78 2.70 2.71
C THR A 391 11.91 1.20 2.47
N TRP A 392 11.23 0.41 3.29
CA TRP A 392 11.30 -1.05 3.38
C TRP A 392 10.64 -1.75 2.20
N MET A 393 9.47 -1.28 1.74
CA MET A 393 8.81 -1.88 0.56
C MET A 393 9.51 -1.51 -0.76
N THR A 394 10.42 -0.54 -0.74
CA THR A 394 11.24 -0.14 -1.90
C THR A 394 12.70 -0.57 -1.78
N ALA A 395 13.07 -1.20 -0.65
CA ALA A 395 14.43 -1.62 -0.39
C ALA A 395 14.88 -2.59 -1.48
N SER A 396 16.00 -2.30 -2.13
CA SER A 396 16.51 -3.17 -3.18
C SER A 396 17.18 -4.41 -2.59
N ASN A 397 17.40 -5.41 -3.42
CA ASN A 397 18.33 -6.48 -3.09
C ASN A 397 19.75 -5.93 -2.96
N THR A 398 20.52 -6.61 -2.12
CA THR A 398 21.94 -6.38 -1.93
C THR A 398 22.71 -6.35 -3.25
N ASP A 399 23.58 -5.36 -3.39
CA ASP A 399 24.47 -5.19 -4.52
C ASP A 399 25.83 -4.69 -4.04
N ARG A 400 26.88 -5.48 -4.30
CA ARG A 400 28.25 -5.20 -3.87
C ARG A 400 28.78 -3.87 -4.40
N GLU A 401 28.23 -3.38 -5.51
CA GLU A 401 28.62 -2.10 -6.10
C GLU A 401 27.78 -0.94 -5.60
N ARG A 402 26.90 -1.09 -4.60
CA ARG A 402 26.04 -0.01 -4.09
C ARG A 402 26.04 0.06 -2.56
N ILE A 403 26.50 1.19 -2.02
CA ILE A 403 26.53 1.45 -0.58
C ILE A 403 25.09 1.46 -0.03
N GLY A 404 24.91 0.84 1.13
CA GLY A 404 23.63 0.79 1.82
C GLY A 404 22.61 -0.17 1.20
N SER A 405 22.92 -0.86 0.11
CA SER A 405 22.01 -1.84 -0.51
C SER A 405 21.68 -3.03 0.40
N GLU A 406 22.49 -3.27 1.44
CA GLU A 406 22.32 -4.29 2.49
C GLU A 406 21.20 -3.99 3.50
N LEU A 407 20.40 -2.95 3.28
CA LEU A 407 19.37 -2.49 4.23
C LEU A 407 18.48 -3.62 4.77
N ARG A 408 18.05 -4.55 3.91
CA ARG A 408 17.20 -5.69 4.29
C ARG A 408 17.88 -6.63 5.29
N ALA A 409 19.20 -6.79 5.18
CA ALA A 409 19.99 -7.64 6.07
C ALA A 409 20.08 -7.07 7.50
N MET A 410 19.70 -5.81 7.71
CA MET A 410 19.67 -5.23 9.05
C MET A 410 18.49 -5.70 9.89
N ILE A 411 17.47 -6.27 9.25
CA ILE A 411 16.35 -6.91 9.94
C ILE A 411 16.82 -8.28 10.41
N HIS A 412 16.83 -8.45 11.74
CA HIS A 412 17.31 -9.67 12.37
C HIS A 412 16.23 -10.21 13.30
N ALA A 413 15.96 -11.51 13.21
CA ALA A 413 15.10 -12.17 14.17
C ALA A 413 15.65 -11.97 15.61
N PRO A 414 14.79 -11.69 16.61
CA PRO A 414 15.20 -11.66 18.01
C PRO A 414 15.76 -13.02 18.45
N LEU A 415 16.45 -13.04 19.59
CA LEU A 415 16.99 -14.29 20.15
C LEU A 415 15.87 -15.32 20.34
N ASN A 416 16.10 -16.57 19.91
CA ASN A 416 15.13 -17.68 19.91
C ASN A 416 13.97 -17.56 18.91
N TYR A 417 13.99 -16.56 18.02
CA TYR A 417 13.06 -16.44 16.91
C TYR A 417 13.77 -16.66 15.57
N CYS A 418 12.99 -17.02 14.55
CA CYS A 418 13.42 -16.99 13.15
C CYS A 418 12.36 -16.28 12.31
N ILE A 419 12.80 -15.61 11.24
CA ILE A 419 11.88 -15.02 10.26
C ILE A 419 11.61 -16.08 9.21
N VAL A 420 10.36 -16.51 9.09
CA VAL A 420 9.90 -17.42 8.05
C VAL A 420 9.23 -16.58 6.96
N GLY A 421 9.72 -16.73 5.73
CA GLY A 421 9.15 -16.06 4.57
C GLY A 421 9.16 -17.00 3.37
N ALA A 422 8.24 -16.77 2.44
CA ALA A 422 8.17 -17.47 1.17
C ALA A 422 7.90 -16.46 0.05
N ASP A 423 8.72 -16.49 -0.98
CA ASP A 423 8.50 -15.70 -2.19
C ASP A 423 7.72 -16.56 -3.20
N VAL A 424 6.54 -16.08 -3.59
CA VAL A 424 5.76 -16.71 -4.67
C VAL A 424 6.27 -16.18 -6.00
N ASP A 425 7.01 -17.02 -6.72
CA ASP A 425 7.54 -16.67 -8.03
C ASP A 425 6.41 -16.29 -9.00
N SER A 426 6.50 -15.08 -9.56
CA SER A 426 5.62 -14.64 -10.65
C SER A 426 4.12 -14.75 -10.34
N GLN A 427 3.73 -14.51 -9.08
CA GLN A 427 2.35 -14.56 -8.59
C GLN A 427 1.34 -13.91 -9.56
N GLU A 428 1.65 -12.71 -10.05
CA GLU A 428 0.77 -11.96 -10.96
C GLU A 428 0.57 -12.64 -12.32
N LEU A 429 1.61 -13.29 -12.85
CA LEU A 429 1.51 -14.06 -14.10
C LEU A 429 0.64 -15.29 -13.92
N TRP A 430 0.79 -15.98 -12.78
CA TRP A 430 -0.01 -17.15 -12.44
C TRP A 430 -1.50 -16.79 -12.26
N ILE A 431 -1.78 -15.68 -11.57
CA ILE A 431 -3.14 -15.16 -11.43
C ILE A 431 -3.72 -14.78 -12.80
N ALA A 432 -2.97 -14.05 -13.61
CA ALA A 432 -3.42 -13.69 -14.96
C ALA A 432 -3.70 -14.92 -15.83
N SER A 433 -2.94 -16.01 -15.65
CA SER A 433 -3.11 -17.23 -16.44
C SER A 433 -4.33 -18.03 -16.02
N ILE A 434 -4.59 -18.12 -14.72
CA ILE A 434 -5.82 -18.71 -14.17
C ILE A 434 -7.05 -17.92 -14.61
N ILE A 435 -6.99 -16.57 -14.59
CA ILE A 435 -8.09 -15.74 -15.09
C ILE A 435 -8.36 -16.07 -16.57
N GLY A 436 -7.31 -16.15 -17.40
CA GLY A 436 -7.43 -16.54 -18.80
C GLY A 436 -8.07 -17.91 -19.03
N ASP A 437 -7.68 -18.91 -18.25
CA ASP A 437 -8.26 -20.26 -18.33
C ASP A 437 -9.73 -20.28 -17.88
N SER A 438 -10.08 -19.60 -16.78
CA SER A 438 -11.43 -19.63 -16.22
C SER A 438 -12.50 -19.00 -17.14
N PHE A 439 -12.11 -17.99 -17.92
CA PHE A 439 -12.95 -17.30 -18.90
C PHE A 439 -12.86 -17.93 -20.30
N SER A 440 -11.93 -18.86 -20.52
CA SER A 440 -11.84 -19.58 -21.79
C SER A 440 -13.13 -20.36 -22.03
N LYS A 441 -13.77 -20.10 -23.18
CA LYS A 441 -14.97 -20.84 -23.60
C LYS A 441 -14.67 -22.28 -24.02
N VAL A 442 -13.40 -22.60 -24.24
CA VAL A 442 -12.97 -23.90 -24.79
C VAL A 442 -12.56 -24.86 -23.67
N VAL A 443 -11.77 -24.39 -22.70
CA VAL A 443 -11.22 -25.22 -21.62
C VAL A 443 -11.20 -24.41 -20.32
N LYS A 444 -12.02 -24.79 -19.34
CA LYS A 444 -12.07 -24.18 -17.99
C LYS A 444 -11.27 -25.00 -16.97
N ILE A 445 -10.05 -25.36 -17.35
CA ILE A 445 -9.12 -26.13 -16.52
C ILE A 445 -7.80 -25.36 -16.48
N GLN A 446 -7.17 -25.31 -15.31
CA GLN A 446 -5.85 -24.72 -15.18
C GLN A 446 -4.84 -25.43 -16.08
N GLY A 447 -4.06 -24.66 -16.84
CA GLY A 447 -3.15 -25.18 -17.86
C GLY A 447 -3.82 -25.40 -19.22
N GLY A 448 -5.10 -25.06 -19.36
CA GLY A 448 -5.87 -25.23 -20.60
C GLY A 448 -5.46 -24.28 -21.73
N THR A 449 -4.88 -23.12 -21.42
CA THR A 449 -4.34 -22.18 -22.41
C THR A 449 -2.81 -22.29 -22.54
N PRO A 450 -2.22 -21.93 -23.70
CA PRO A 450 -0.78 -21.94 -23.87
C PRO A 450 -0.04 -21.08 -22.83
N PHE A 451 -0.61 -19.93 -22.46
CA PHE A 451 -0.07 -19.07 -21.41
C PHE A 451 -0.03 -19.77 -20.05
N SER A 452 -1.14 -20.39 -19.65
CA SER A 452 -1.23 -21.12 -18.40
C SER A 452 -0.30 -22.33 -18.34
N TRP A 453 -0.20 -23.07 -19.45
CA TRP A 453 0.75 -24.16 -19.60
C TRP A 453 2.20 -23.69 -19.37
N MET A 454 2.61 -22.60 -20.01
CA MET A 454 3.95 -22.02 -19.84
C MET A 454 4.20 -21.50 -18.42
N THR A 455 3.16 -21.06 -17.69
CA THR A 455 3.31 -20.62 -16.29
C THR A 455 3.33 -21.76 -15.28
N LEU A 456 2.53 -22.82 -15.52
CA LEU A 456 2.33 -23.91 -14.56
C LEU A 456 3.38 -25.01 -14.70
N ILE A 457 3.70 -25.39 -15.93
CA ILE A 457 4.57 -26.54 -16.25
C ILE A 457 5.90 -26.07 -16.86
N GLY A 458 5.96 -24.83 -17.37
CA GLY A 458 7.15 -24.29 -18.02
C GLY A 458 8.37 -24.27 -17.11
N ASN A 459 9.51 -24.73 -17.63
CA ASN A 459 10.75 -24.82 -16.89
C ASN A 459 11.82 -23.91 -17.52
N LYS A 460 12.54 -23.18 -16.66
CA LYS A 460 13.67 -22.34 -17.05
C LYS A 460 14.80 -23.13 -17.69
N SER A 461 15.13 -24.32 -17.17
CA SER A 461 16.24 -25.14 -17.71
C SER A 461 15.95 -25.68 -19.10
N GLN A 462 14.69 -25.97 -19.39
CA GLN A 462 14.24 -26.46 -20.70
C GLN A 462 13.88 -25.32 -21.68
N CYS A 463 14.02 -24.07 -21.25
CA CYS A 463 13.59 -22.89 -22.01
C CYS A 463 12.11 -22.94 -22.46
N THR A 464 11.26 -23.64 -21.69
CA THR A 464 9.81 -23.78 -21.95
C THR A 464 8.97 -22.78 -21.14
N ASP A 465 9.59 -22.08 -20.20
CA ASP A 465 8.95 -20.97 -19.49
C ASP A 465 8.66 -19.79 -20.44
N MET A 466 7.63 -19.00 -20.11
CA MET A 466 7.16 -17.89 -20.93
C MET A 466 8.23 -16.84 -21.27
N HIS A 467 9.11 -16.50 -20.33
CA HIS A 467 10.18 -15.53 -20.56
C HIS A 467 11.20 -16.11 -21.54
N SER A 468 11.58 -17.37 -21.36
CA SER A 468 12.50 -18.08 -22.26
C SER A 468 11.94 -18.24 -23.68
N VAL A 469 10.64 -18.55 -23.81
CA VAL A 469 9.95 -18.63 -25.11
C VAL A 469 9.95 -17.26 -25.80
N THR A 470 9.66 -16.19 -25.07
CA THR A 470 9.68 -14.82 -25.61
C THR A 470 11.08 -14.41 -26.02
N ALA A 471 12.07 -14.67 -25.16
CA ALA A 471 13.49 -14.40 -25.40
C ALA A 471 13.99 -15.05 -26.69
N LYS A 472 13.69 -16.35 -26.87
CA LYS A 472 14.05 -17.10 -28.09
C LYS A 472 13.37 -16.54 -29.35
N ALA A 473 12.11 -16.13 -29.26
CA ALA A 473 11.36 -15.64 -30.42
C ALA A 473 11.84 -14.27 -30.93
N VAL A 474 12.30 -13.41 -30.01
CA VAL A 474 12.74 -12.02 -30.27
C VAL A 474 14.26 -11.92 -30.44
N GLY A 475 15.03 -12.86 -29.88
CA GLY A 475 16.49 -12.86 -29.90
C GLY A 475 17.08 -11.91 -28.85
N ILE A 476 16.56 -11.96 -27.62
CA ILE A 476 17.01 -11.18 -26.46
C ILE A 476 17.32 -12.11 -25.30
N SER A 477 17.97 -11.60 -24.25
CA SER A 477 18.17 -12.36 -23.02
C SER A 477 16.84 -12.60 -22.29
N ARG A 478 16.83 -13.62 -21.42
CA ARG A 478 15.65 -13.95 -20.61
C ARG A 478 15.27 -12.81 -19.66
N ASP A 479 16.23 -12.10 -19.10
CA ASP A 479 15.97 -11.01 -18.15
C ASP A 479 15.39 -9.78 -18.85
N GLU A 480 15.85 -9.47 -20.06
CA GLU A 480 15.22 -8.46 -20.93
C GLU A 480 13.80 -8.86 -21.32
N ALA A 481 13.57 -10.14 -21.66
CA ALA A 481 12.24 -10.66 -21.96
C ALA A 481 11.31 -10.61 -20.74
N LYS A 482 11.85 -10.82 -19.53
CA LYS A 482 11.10 -10.65 -18.27
C LYS A 482 10.57 -9.21 -18.16
N ILE A 483 11.43 -8.21 -18.32
CA ILE A 483 11.03 -6.79 -18.27
C ILE A 483 9.92 -6.48 -19.28
N ILE A 484 10.08 -6.95 -20.52
CA ILE A 484 9.11 -6.70 -21.59
C ILE A 484 7.77 -7.41 -21.33
N ASN A 485 7.79 -8.67 -20.90
CA ASN A 485 6.56 -9.44 -20.65
C ASN A 485 5.71 -8.80 -19.54
N TYR A 486 6.33 -8.41 -18.43
CA TYR A 486 5.61 -7.70 -17.36
C TYR A 486 5.01 -6.38 -17.87
N ALA A 487 5.80 -5.57 -18.58
CA ALA A 487 5.27 -4.32 -19.15
C ALA A 487 4.08 -4.56 -20.09
N ARG A 488 4.14 -5.59 -20.95
CA ARG A 488 3.06 -5.95 -21.89
C ARG A 488 1.79 -6.37 -21.15
N ILE A 489 1.89 -7.22 -20.12
CA ILE A 489 0.74 -7.70 -19.34
C ILE A 489 0.03 -6.53 -18.65
N TYR A 490 0.79 -5.52 -18.19
CA TYR A 490 0.24 -4.29 -17.63
C TYR A 490 -0.25 -3.27 -18.69
N GLY A 491 -0.39 -3.70 -19.94
CA GLY A 491 -1.00 -2.91 -21.01
C GLY A 491 -0.05 -1.98 -21.75
N ALA A 492 1.28 -2.12 -21.60
CA ALA A 492 2.22 -1.38 -22.43
C ALA A 492 2.09 -1.79 -23.90
N GLY A 493 1.99 -0.80 -24.79
CA GLY A 493 1.82 -1.01 -26.22
C GLY A 493 3.14 -1.28 -26.97
N GLN A 494 3.01 -1.55 -28.27
CA GLN A 494 4.13 -1.90 -29.16
C GLN A 494 5.27 -0.87 -29.17
N LYS A 495 4.94 0.43 -29.21
CA LYS A 495 5.92 1.53 -29.20
C LYS A 495 6.79 1.56 -27.94
N PHE A 496 6.23 1.15 -26.80
CA PHE A 496 7.00 1.07 -25.56
C PHE A 496 8.03 -0.07 -25.63
N ALA A 497 7.63 -1.23 -26.14
CA ALA A 497 8.54 -2.36 -26.34
C ALA A 497 9.63 -2.05 -27.37
N GLU A 498 9.33 -1.31 -28.45
CA GLU A 498 10.32 -0.84 -29.43
C GLU A 498 11.41 0.01 -28.75
N ARG A 499 11.00 0.94 -27.89
CA ARG A 499 11.93 1.78 -27.13
C ARG A 499 12.80 0.96 -26.17
N LEU A 500 12.22 -0.02 -25.47
CA LEU A 500 12.98 -0.91 -24.58
C LEU A 500 13.99 -1.76 -25.35
N LEU A 501 13.61 -2.33 -26.49
CA LEU A 501 14.52 -3.13 -27.32
C LEU A 501 15.74 -2.31 -27.77
N LYS A 502 15.55 -1.03 -28.09
CA LYS A 502 16.65 -0.11 -28.41
C LYS A 502 17.50 0.27 -27.20
N GLN A 503 16.93 0.31 -26.00
CA GLN A 503 17.71 0.54 -24.77
C GLN A 503 18.60 -0.65 -24.44
N PHE A 504 18.13 -1.87 -24.68
CA PHE A 504 18.90 -3.10 -24.51
C PHE A 504 19.98 -3.26 -25.58
N ASN A 505 19.67 -2.91 -26.82
CA ASN A 505 20.63 -2.93 -27.92
C ASN A 505 20.60 -1.60 -28.69
N PRO A 506 21.48 -0.65 -28.33
CA PRO A 506 21.55 0.67 -28.97
C PRO A 506 21.89 0.66 -30.47
N ILE A 507 22.46 -0.44 -30.98
CA ILE A 507 22.82 -0.60 -32.39
C ILE A 507 21.59 -0.99 -33.24
N MET A 508 20.51 -1.45 -32.60
CA MET A 508 19.28 -1.87 -33.29
C MET A 508 18.60 -0.71 -34.02
N SER A 509 18.31 -0.90 -35.31
CA SER A 509 17.59 0.08 -36.11
C SER A 509 16.10 0.17 -35.73
N ASP A 510 15.45 1.31 -36.00
CA ASP A 510 14.01 1.50 -35.75
C ASP A 510 13.15 0.47 -36.50
N LYS A 511 13.55 0.11 -37.72
CA LYS A 511 12.84 -0.89 -38.54
C LYS A 511 12.93 -2.27 -37.92
N GLU A 512 14.12 -2.66 -37.44
CA GLU A 512 14.33 -3.94 -36.78
C GLU A 512 13.57 -4.03 -35.46
N ALA A 513 13.62 -2.97 -34.64
CA ALA A 513 12.89 -2.89 -33.39
C ALA A 513 11.37 -3.02 -33.61
N ALA A 514 10.83 -2.33 -34.61
CA ALA A 514 9.41 -2.41 -34.97
C ALA A 514 9.02 -3.82 -35.45
N LEU A 515 9.84 -4.48 -36.26
CA LEU A 515 9.59 -5.85 -36.73
C LEU A 515 9.60 -6.86 -35.56
N LYS A 516 10.62 -6.79 -34.70
CA LYS A 516 10.74 -7.65 -33.51
C LYS A 516 9.58 -7.45 -32.54
N SER A 517 9.23 -6.19 -32.27
CA SER A 517 8.10 -5.85 -31.41
C SER A 517 6.78 -6.35 -32.00
N LYS A 518 6.50 -6.09 -33.28
CA LYS A 518 5.29 -6.59 -33.95
C LYS A 518 5.18 -8.11 -33.93
N LYS A 519 6.27 -8.82 -34.23
CA LYS A 519 6.34 -10.29 -34.17
C LYS A 519 6.01 -10.80 -32.77
N MET A 520 6.59 -10.17 -31.74
CA MET A 520 6.34 -10.52 -30.35
C MET A 520 4.87 -10.33 -29.95
N PHE A 521 4.27 -9.17 -30.25
CA PHE A 521 2.87 -8.90 -29.93
C PHE A 521 1.90 -9.83 -30.67
N LEU A 522 2.18 -10.15 -31.94
CA LEU A 522 1.38 -11.10 -32.71
C LEU A 522 1.45 -12.52 -32.12
N MET A 523 2.64 -12.99 -31.74
CA MET A 523 2.81 -14.31 -31.14
C MET A 523 2.15 -14.43 -29.76
N THR A 524 2.15 -13.33 -28.98
CA THR A 524 1.70 -13.33 -27.59
C THR A 524 0.27 -12.85 -27.44
N LYS A 525 0.00 -11.57 -27.67
CA LYS A 525 -1.35 -11.00 -27.59
C LYS A 525 -2.26 -11.48 -28.72
N GLY A 526 -1.72 -11.73 -29.91
CA GLY A 526 -2.49 -12.13 -31.09
C GLY A 526 -3.00 -10.94 -31.89
N GLN A 527 -3.99 -11.17 -32.74
CA GLN A 527 -4.66 -10.15 -33.54
C GLN A 527 -6.10 -9.97 -33.07
N LYS A 528 -6.59 -8.72 -33.05
CA LYS A 528 -7.97 -8.41 -32.68
C LYS A 528 -8.90 -8.64 -33.88
N PHE A 529 -9.93 -9.45 -33.67
CA PHE A 529 -10.98 -9.77 -34.63
C PHE A 529 -12.36 -9.40 -34.09
N TYR A 530 -13.29 -9.13 -34.98
CA TYR A 530 -14.66 -8.71 -34.65
C TYR A 530 -15.66 -9.63 -35.35
N ARG A 531 -16.86 -9.74 -34.78
CA ARG A 531 -17.99 -10.48 -35.37
C ARG A 531 -19.13 -9.50 -35.60
N LEU A 532 -19.87 -9.66 -36.69
CA LEU A 532 -21.05 -8.83 -36.97
C LEU A 532 -22.14 -9.09 -35.93
N LYS A 533 -22.85 -8.04 -35.53
CA LYS A 533 -24.09 -8.23 -34.76
C LYS A 533 -25.13 -8.87 -35.65
N LYS A 534 -25.98 -9.73 -35.06
CA LYS A 534 -26.99 -10.52 -35.78
C LYS A 534 -27.84 -9.74 -36.79
N PHE A 535 -28.16 -8.48 -36.51
CA PHE A 535 -28.95 -7.60 -37.38
C PHE A 535 -28.24 -7.25 -38.70
N TYR A 536 -26.91 -7.24 -38.73
CA TYR A 536 -26.10 -6.86 -39.89
C TYR A 536 -25.62 -8.05 -40.72
N ILE A 537 -26.02 -9.27 -40.34
CA ILE A 537 -25.68 -10.47 -41.09
C ILE A 537 -26.63 -10.56 -42.28
N SER A 538 -26.08 -10.63 -43.49
CA SER A 538 -26.82 -10.73 -44.76
C SER A 538 -26.09 -11.66 -45.73
N GLU A 539 -26.66 -11.91 -46.92
CA GLU A 539 -25.96 -12.66 -47.98
C GLU A 539 -24.64 -11.99 -48.40
N GLU A 540 -24.58 -10.65 -48.32
CA GLU A 540 -23.37 -9.87 -48.62
C GLU A 540 -22.39 -9.86 -47.44
N PHE A 541 -22.90 -9.87 -46.21
CA PHE A 541 -22.11 -9.80 -44.97
C PHE A 541 -22.32 -11.06 -44.13
N ILE A 542 -21.55 -12.11 -44.46
CA ILE A 542 -21.63 -13.41 -43.78
C ILE A 542 -21.08 -13.38 -42.35
N ASP A 543 -21.53 -14.32 -41.53
CA ASP A 543 -21.06 -14.49 -40.16
C ASP A 543 -19.65 -15.08 -40.10
N LYS A 544 -18.63 -14.22 -40.15
CA LYS A 544 -17.21 -14.58 -40.01
C LYS A 544 -16.47 -13.64 -39.05
N LEU A 545 -15.21 -13.97 -38.78
CA LEU A 545 -14.28 -13.08 -38.09
C LEU A 545 -13.72 -12.03 -39.07
N TYR A 546 -13.84 -10.76 -38.70
CA TYR A 546 -13.37 -9.62 -39.47
C TYR A 546 -12.17 -8.95 -38.80
N THR A 547 -11.22 -8.53 -39.61
CA THR A 547 -10.09 -7.68 -39.17
C THR A 547 -10.53 -6.22 -39.00
N GLU A 548 -9.76 -5.42 -38.26
CA GLU A 548 -10.03 -3.99 -38.07
C GLU A 548 -10.23 -3.25 -39.40
N SER A 549 -9.41 -3.55 -40.42
CA SER A 549 -9.49 -2.92 -41.74
C SER A 549 -10.81 -3.24 -42.45
N GLU A 550 -11.28 -4.49 -42.38
CA GLU A 550 -12.58 -4.87 -42.94
C GLU A 550 -13.73 -4.22 -42.16
N CYS A 551 -13.64 -4.17 -40.83
CA CYS A 551 -14.64 -3.53 -39.99
C CYS A 551 -14.82 -2.05 -40.33
N LEU A 552 -13.72 -1.33 -40.55
CA LEU A 552 -13.75 0.07 -40.95
C LEU A 552 -14.43 0.27 -42.31
N LYS A 553 -14.23 -0.64 -43.27
CA LYS A 553 -14.89 -0.59 -44.58
C LYS A 553 -16.40 -0.82 -44.45
N ILE A 554 -16.80 -1.85 -43.69
CA ILE A 554 -18.21 -2.21 -43.49
C ILE A 554 -18.95 -1.15 -42.67
N SER A 555 -18.32 -0.61 -41.64
CA SER A 555 -18.90 0.47 -40.82
C SER A 555 -19.15 1.73 -41.64
N LYS A 556 -18.22 2.07 -42.55
CA LYS A 556 -18.40 3.17 -43.52
C LYS A 556 -19.55 2.91 -44.48
N LEU A 557 -19.71 1.68 -44.98
CA LEU A 557 -20.83 1.32 -45.86
C LEU A 557 -22.19 1.52 -45.17
N HIS A 558 -22.28 1.22 -43.87
CA HIS A 558 -23.50 1.42 -43.09
C HIS A 558 -23.67 2.82 -42.50
N ASN A 559 -22.72 3.76 -42.72
CA ASN A 559 -22.68 5.07 -42.07
C ASN A 559 -22.87 5.01 -40.55
N LYS A 560 -22.26 4.01 -39.90
CA LYS A 560 -22.35 3.77 -38.46
C LYS A 560 -20.97 3.56 -37.85
N SER A 561 -20.88 3.72 -36.54
CA SER A 561 -19.67 3.40 -35.80
C SER A 561 -19.44 1.88 -35.75
N ARG A 562 -18.18 1.48 -35.56
CA ARG A 562 -17.79 0.06 -35.43
C ARG A 562 -18.62 -0.63 -34.34
N ASP A 563 -18.78 0.01 -33.20
CA ASP A 563 -19.43 -0.57 -32.02
C ASP A 563 -20.95 -0.70 -32.18
N GLU A 564 -21.55 -0.02 -33.17
CA GLU A 564 -22.95 -0.21 -33.54
C GLU A 564 -23.14 -1.44 -34.43
N VAL A 565 -22.19 -1.71 -35.34
CA VAL A 565 -22.28 -2.77 -36.36
C VAL A 565 -21.69 -4.10 -35.89
N PHE A 566 -20.60 -4.05 -35.14
CA PHE A 566 -19.85 -5.22 -34.69
C PHE A 566 -20.01 -5.47 -33.19
N GLU A 567 -19.89 -6.73 -32.78
CA GLU A 567 -19.63 -7.11 -31.40
C GLU A 567 -18.25 -6.62 -30.95
N LYS A 568 -18.00 -6.62 -29.63
CA LYS A 568 -16.70 -6.25 -29.07
C LYS A 568 -15.61 -7.16 -29.64
N GLY A 569 -14.50 -6.52 -30.04
CA GLY A 569 -13.36 -7.24 -30.63
C GLY A 569 -12.67 -8.16 -29.63
N LYS A 570 -12.18 -9.29 -30.10
CA LYS A 570 -11.46 -10.30 -29.31
C LYS A 570 -10.10 -10.58 -29.91
N TRP A 571 -9.12 -10.72 -29.04
CA TRP A 571 -7.78 -11.20 -29.39
C TRP A 571 -7.83 -12.69 -29.72
N ILE A 572 -7.23 -13.08 -30.84
CA ILE A 572 -7.17 -14.46 -31.33
C ILE A 572 -5.76 -14.73 -31.89
N GLY A 573 -5.30 -15.97 -31.72
CA GLY A 573 -4.08 -16.48 -32.37
C GLY A 573 -2.78 -16.24 -31.61
N GLY A 574 -2.82 -15.57 -30.46
CA GLY A 574 -1.67 -15.40 -29.57
C GLY A 574 -1.74 -16.32 -28.35
N SER A 575 -0.58 -16.62 -27.75
CA SER A 575 -0.49 -17.45 -26.54
C SER A 575 -1.27 -16.89 -25.35
N GLU A 576 -1.40 -15.57 -25.26
CA GLU A 576 -2.01 -14.80 -24.17
C GLU A 576 -3.40 -14.25 -24.52
N SER A 577 -3.90 -14.52 -25.73
CA SER A 577 -5.16 -13.93 -26.21
C SER A 577 -6.33 -14.18 -25.26
N ALA A 578 -6.44 -15.38 -24.69
CA ALA A 578 -7.49 -15.71 -23.72
C ALA A 578 -7.41 -14.82 -22.47
N MET A 579 -6.22 -14.65 -21.89
CA MET A 579 -6.00 -13.78 -20.74
C MET A 579 -6.36 -12.32 -21.06
N PHE A 580 -5.88 -11.76 -22.17
CA PHE A 580 -6.23 -10.37 -22.54
C PHE A 580 -7.72 -10.16 -22.76
N ASN A 581 -8.41 -11.10 -23.40
CA ASN A 581 -9.86 -11.04 -23.57
C ASN A 581 -10.58 -11.02 -22.22
N SER A 582 -10.12 -11.84 -21.28
CA SER A 582 -10.71 -11.97 -19.94
C SER A 582 -10.49 -10.70 -19.11
N LEU A 583 -9.27 -10.15 -19.15
CA LEU A 583 -8.94 -8.91 -18.46
C LEU A 583 -9.69 -7.70 -19.06
N GLU A 584 -9.79 -7.60 -20.40
CA GLU A 584 -10.59 -6.57 -21.07
C GLU A 584 -12.07 -6.70 -20.70
N GLU A 585 -12.61 -7.93 -20.65
CA GLU A 585 -14.00 -8.20 -20.27
C GLU A 585 -14.30 -7.73 -18.84
N ILE A 586 -13.44 -8.04 -17.87
CA ILE A 586 -13.59 -7.58 -16.47
C ILE A 586 -13.45 -6.05 -16.38
N ALA A 587 -12.42 -5.49 -17.03
CA ALA A 587 -12.12 -4.06 -16.98
C ALA A 587 -13.23 -3.17 -17.56
N GLU A 588 -14.00 -3.69 -18.51
CA GLU A 588 -15.09 -2.98 -19.19
C GLU A 588 -16.48 -3.25 -18.59
N GLN A 589 -16.58 -4.00 -17.49
CA GLN A 589 -17.84 -4.16 -16.77
C GLN A 589 -18.33 -2.80 -16.23
N LYS A 590 -19.65 -2.69 -16.01
CA LYS A 590 -20.23 -1.49 -15.38
C LYS A 590 -19.69 -1.27 -13.98
N GLU A 591 -19.43 -2.37 -13.27
CA GLU A 591 -18.91 -2.40 -11.91
C GLU A 591 -17.72 -3.37 -11.85
N PRO A 592 -16.53 -2.98 -12.38
CA PRO A 592 -15.38 -3.88 -12.43
C PRO A 592 -15.00 -4.34 -11.03
N ALA A 593 -14.93 -5.65 -10.84
CA ALA A 593 -14.59 -6.30 -9.58
C ALA A 593 -13.50 -7.34 -9.80
N THR A 594 -12.67 -7.57 -8.79
CA THR A 594 -11.70 -8.67 -8.82
C THR A 594 -12.44 -10.02 -8.83
N PRO A 595 -11.89 -11.04 -9.50
CA PRO A 595 -12.58 -12.33 -9.63
C PRO A 595 -12.56 -13.19 -8.36
N PHE A 596 -11.72 -12.87 -7.36
CA PHE A 596 -11.54 -13.69 -6.17
C PHE A 596 -12.35 -13.20 -4.96
N LEU A 597 -12.20 -11.93 -4.57
CA LEU A 597 -12.91 -11.36 -3.41
C LEU A 597 -13.96 -10.30 -3.79
N HIS A 598 -14.27 -10.16 -5.09
CA HIS A 598 -15.23 -9.18 -5.61
C HIS A 598 -14.93 -7.73 -5.19
N SER A 599 -13.65 -7.40 -5.04
CA SER A 599 -13.18 -6.06 -4.69
C SER A 599 -13.36 -5.11 -5.87
N ARG A 600 -14.15 -4.05 -5.72
CA ARG A 600 -14.50 -3.14 -6.82
C ARG A 600 -13.43 -2.07 -7.11
N LEU A 601 -13.29 -1.69 -8.38
CA LEU A 601 -12.42 -0.61 -8.85
C LEU A 601 -12.81 0.75 -8.26
N SER A 602 -11.84 1.66 -8.03
CA SER A 602 -12.14 2.98 -7.48
C SER A 602 -13.17 3.74 -8.32
N ARG A 603 -14.03 4.54 -7.68
CA ARG A 603 -15.09 5.33 -8.32
C ARG A 603 -14.54 6.21 -9.46
N ALA A 604 -13.34 6.74 -9.28
CA ALA A 604 -12.67 7.61 -10.24
C ALA A 604 -12.31 6.91 -11.56
N LEU A 605 -11.92 5.63 -11.51
CA LEU A 605 -11.63 4.85 -12.71
C LEU A 605 -12.86 4.08 -13.22
N GLU A 606 -13.77 3.67 -12.33
CA GLU A 606 -15.01 2.99 -12.71
C GLU A 606 -15.85 3.83 -13.66
N LYS A 607 -16.06 5.12 -13.35
CA LYS A 607 -16.86 6.04 -14.18
C LYS A 607 -16.16 6.52 -15.47
N GLU A 608 -14.87 6.25 -15.61
CA GLU A 608 -14.09 6.73 -16.74
C GLU A 608 -14.32 5.84 -17.97
N THR A 609 -14.85 6.43 -19.03
CA THR A 609 -15.21 5.72 -20.27
C THR A 609 -14.16 5.86 -21.36
N ASN A 610 -13.16 6.72 -21.18
CA ASN A 610 -12.13 6.92 -22.18
C ASN A 610 -11.21 5.69 -22.30
N GLU A 611 -11.10 5.14 -23.52
CA GLU A 611 -10.25 3.97 -23.84
C GLU A 611 -8.79 4.15 -23.40
N LYS A 612 -8.30 5.38 -23.25
CA LYS A 612 -6.95 5.67 -22.75
C LYS A 612 -6.66 5.07 -21.37
N TYR A 613 -7.68 4.81 -20.55
CA TYR A 613 -7.54 4.22 -19.23
C TYR A 613 -7.74 2.70 -19.21
N LEU A 614 -8.12 2.08 -20.33
CA LEU A 614 -8.28 0.63 -20.41
C LEU A 614 -7.00 -0.11 -19.98
N PRO A 615 -5.77 0.29 -20.39
CA PRO A 615 -4.54 -0.32 -19.87
C PRO A 615 -4.43 -0.23 -18.34
N THR A 616 -4.82 0.90 -17.75
CA THR A 616 -4.81 1.09 -16.29
C THR A 616 -5.83 0.19 -15.59
N LYS A 617 -7.03 0.01 -16.17
CA LYS A 617 -8.05 -0.90 -15.64
C LYS A 617 -7.62 -2.36 -15.75
N ILE A 618 -7.05 -2.78 -16.88
CA ILE A 618 -6.49 -4.13 -17.07
C ILE A 618 -5.40 -4.42 -16.03
N ASN A 619 -4.46 -3.49 -15.86
CA ASN A 619 -3.41 -3.59 -14.86
C ASN A 619 -4.01 -3.73 -13.44
N TRP A 620 -5.04 -2.93 -13.13
CA TRP A 620 -5.75 -3.02 -11.86
C TRP A 620 -6.36 -4.41 -11.63
N VAL A 621 -6.96 -5.05 -12.63
CA VAL A 621 -7.57 -6.38 -12.46
C VAL A 621 -6.55 -7.39 -11.91
N VAL A 622 -5.36 -7.45 -12.52
CA VAL A 622 -4.30 -8.39 -12.09
C VAL A 622 -3.70 -8.00 -10.74
N GLN A 623 -3.31 -6.73 -10.58
CA GLN A 623 -2.65 -6.28 -9.35
C GLN A 623 -3.56 -6.33 -8.13
N SER A 624 -4.82 -5.92 -8.30
CA SER A 624 -5.83 -5.97 -7.25
C SER A 624 -6.19 -7.42 -6.92
N ALA A 625 -6.26 -8.31 -7.91
CA ALA A 625 -6.42 -9.74 -7.65
C ALA A 625 -5.23 -10.34 -6.89
N ALA A 626 -3.99 -9.89 -7.14
CA ALA A 626 -2.84 -10.31 -6.33
C ALA A 626 -2.94 -9.87 -4.87
N VAL A 627 -3.52 -8.70 -4.61
CA VAL A 627 -3.82 -8.23 -3.24
C VAL A 627 -4.89 -9.10 -2.57
N ASP A 628 -5.89 -9.59 -3.31
CA ASP A 628 -6.85 -10.56 -2.78
C ASP A 628 -6.16 -11.83 -2.26
N PHE A 629 -5.20 -12.38 -3.04
CA PHE A 629 -4.40 -13.53 -2.59
C PHE A 629 -3.54 -13.21 -1.37
N LEU A 630 -2.91 -12.03 -1.34
CA LEU A 630 -2.13 -11.61 -0.18
C LEU A 630 -2.98 -11.59 1.08
N HIS A 631 -4.19 -11.01 1.01
CA HIS A 631 -5.11 -10.98 2.14
C HIS A 631 -5.50 -12.39 2.60
N LEU A 632 -5.80 -13.30 1.67
CA LEU A 632 -6.11 -14.69 2.00
C LEU A 632 -4.92 -15.42 2.65
N ILE A 633 -3.70 -15.22 2.14
CA ILE A 633 -2.48 -15.82 2.69
C ILE A 633 -2.25 -15.32 4.12
N LEU A 634 -2.31 -13.99 4.34
CA LEU A 634 -2.13 -13.41 5.67
C LEU A 634 -3.10 -14.02 6.68
N LEU A 635 -4.37 -14.13 6.32
CA LEU A 635 -5.38 -14.71 7.20
C LEU A 635 -5.13 -16.20 7.46
N SER A 636 -4.65 -16.96 6.47
CA SER A 636 -4.35 -18.38 6.64
C SER A 636 -3.12 -18.66 7.53
N VAL A 637 -2.19 -17.71 7.64
CA VAL A 637 -0.97 -17.84 8.45
C VAL A 637 -1.21 -17.40 9.89
N ILE A 638 -2.09 -16.43 10.10
CA ILE A 638 -2.40 -15.85 11.42
C ILE A 638 -3.38 -16.73 12.21
N THR A 639 -4.18 -17.56 11.53
CA THR A 639 -5.08 -18.54 12.14
C THR A 639 -4.46 -19.93 12.25
#